data_AF-A0A953RIM3-F1
#
_entry.id   AF-A0A953RIM3-F1
#
_cell.length_a   1.000
_cell.length_b   1.000
_cell.length_c   1.000
_cell.angle_alpha   90.00
_cell.angle_beta   90.00
_cell.angle_gamma   90.00
#
_symmetry.space_group_name_H-M   'P 1'
#
loop_
_entity.id
_entity.type
_entity.pdbx_description
1 polymer ?
#
loop_
_entity_poly.entity_id
_entity_poly.type
_entity_poly.pdbx_seq_one_letter_code
_entity_poly.pdbx_strand_id
1 'polypeptide(L)'
;MPLDDRAIAISATFTAEAIQPGLAFWARELRLDHEIRFAGYNQLFQELLDPSGLFARNRRGFNVALVRFEDWLRAGAPAVLEEQARRLVEAVRSAAAAFSAPLILAICPATPEHEAEVEAPLRMLREGTAGLHAVEIMTAAELLSLYPVEEVHDRHGDELGHLPYSPPFFAALATAVARKIHAIATPPYKVIALDCDDTLWAGICGEDGPQHVVVDEPRRALQEFMAERRRTGMLLALCSKNNEGDVVETFLAHPEMPLRLEDFVSRRINWDAKSANLASLAEELELGLDSFILVDDNPKECTEAQMGAPEVLALPLPARAEEIPEFLKHVWAFDRAHTTEEDRQRPELYAQQAARIRAERTAASLEEFLASLELEIAIAPLEPGQVARVAQLTQRTNQMNVTCVRRTEAEIQALGGAACLTVHVEDRFGSYGLTGAMIFRPDGAALVVDTFLLSCRALGRGVEHRMVARLGEIARERGVARVEIPFVASQRNRPAGMFLESLVKADADGVFRLSAADAAAVKYRVGQASNSVFQAAEGKVPEDRPTKRIDYLRIATELRHPAAILEHIRAASQRSASRPPGSDLPRTPLERELAEIWAGLLHLPAVGVRDNFFEFGGHSLLAVQLLSRVRQIYGVDLSLEVVYSGEFTVADLAKAVELKEFERGGADYQDLLQELEGLSDEEVRALLAEEQDAG
;
A
#
# COMPACT_ATOMS: atom_id res chain seq x y z
N MET A 1 25.17 -3.40 7.27
CA MET A 1 24.08 -2.82 8.09
C MET A 1 23.44 -3.97 8.85
N PRO A 2 23.00 -3.81 10.10
CA PRO A 2 22.39 -4.91 10.83
C PRO A 2 21.14 -5.39 10.06
N LEU A 3 21.03 -6.70 9.89
CA LEU A 3 19.93 -7.39 9.19
C LEU A 3 18.57 -7.19 9.89
N ASP A 4 18.53 -6.59 11.08
CA ASP A 4 17.35 -6.51 11.95
C ASP A 4 16.25 -5.52 11.55
N ASP A 5 16.49 -4.66 10.56
CA ASP A 5 15.57 -3.54 10.26
C ASP A 5 14.61 -3.82 9.09
N ARG A 6 14.69 -4.97 8.39
CA ARG A 6 13.90 -5.29 7.18
C ARG A 6 13.34 -6.71 7.20
N ALA A 7 12.30 -6.94 8.00
CA ALA A 7 11.65 -8.25 8.08
C ALA A 7 10.17 -8.21 7.73
N ILE A 8 9.64 -9.32 7.20
CA ILE A 8 8.23 -9.68 7.37
C ILE A 8 8.19 -10.42 8.71
N ALA A 9 7.93 -9.66 9.78
CA ALA A 9 7.90 -10.16 11.14
C ALA A 9 6.49 -10.70 11.45
N ILE A 10 6.40 -11.96 11.87
CA ILE A 10 5.13 -12.67 12.04
C ILE A 10 4.98 -13.11 13.49
N SER A 11 3.81 -12.85 14.07
CA SER A 11 3.39 -13.42 15.35
C SER A 11 1.96 -13.92 15.23
N ALA A 12 1.61 -14.99 15.93
CA ALA A 12 0.31 -15.63 15.81
C ALA A 12 -0.17 -16.25 17.13
N THR A 13 -1.47 -16.52 17.21
CA THR A 13 -2.09 -17.29 18.30
C THR A 13 -1.93 -18.81 18.14
N PHE A 14 -1.46 -19.24 16.97
CA PHE A 14 -1.24 -20.63 16.57
C PHE A 14 0.16 -20.77 15.91
N THR A 15 0.56 -21.97 15.52
CA THR A 15 1.84 -22.23 14.85
C THR A 15 1.85 -21.62 13.43
N ALA A 16 2.64 -20.57 13.21
CA ALA A 16 2.57 -19.75 12.01
C ALA A 16 3.49 -20.19 10.88
N GLU A 17 4.50 -21.00 11.16
CA GLU A 17 5.62 -21.33 10.27
C GLU A 17 5.17 -21.98 8.95
N ALA A 18 4.01 -22.65 8.96
CA ALA A 18 3.40 -23.22 7.76
C ALA A 18 3.04 -22.19 6.67
N ILE A 19 2.95 -20.90 7.00
CA ILE A 19 2.75 -19.80 6.02
C ILE A 19 4.04 -19.46 5.24
N GLN A 20 5.22 -19.82 5.76
CA GLN A 20 6.52 -19.41 5.25
C GLN A 20 6.74 -19.77 3.77
N PRO A 21 6.44 -20.99 3.28
CA PRO A 21 6.67 -21.34 1.88
C PRO A 21 5.88 -20.45 0.90
N GLY A 22 4.63 -20.12 1.27
CA GLY A 22 3.78 -19.23 0.49
C GLY A 22 4.30 -17.80 0.46
N LEU A 23 4.73 -17.28 1.63
CA LEU A 23 5.31 -15.93 1.70
C LEU A 23 6.65 -15.84 0.98
N ALA A 24 7.50 -16.87 1.06
CA ALA A 24 8.77 -16.92 0.35
C ALA A 24 8.56 -16.98 -1.18
N PHE A 25 7.53 -17.70 -1.63
CA PHE A 25 7.11 -17.67 -3.03
C PHE A 25 6.74 -16.25 -3.47
N TRP A 26 5.83 -15.60 -2.76
CA TRP A 26 5.38 -14.25 -3.10
C TRP A 26 6.47 -13.19 -2.94
N ALA A 27 7.35 -13.31 -1.95
CA ALA A 27 8.49 -12.42 -1.80
C ALA A 27 9.40 -12.44 -3.02
N ARG A 28 9.59 -13.61 -3.67
CA ARG A 28 10.32 -13.71 -4.94
C ARG A 28 9.55 -13.11 -6.11
N GLU A 29 8.26 -13.44 -6.24
CA GLU A 29 7.40 -12.94 -7.34
C GLU A 29 7.27 -11.41 -7.31
N LEU A 30 7.11 -10.84 -6.12
CA LEU A 30 7.00 -9.40 -5.88
C LEU A 30 8.37 -8.70 -5.72
N ARG A 31 9.44 -9.48 -5.62
CA ARG A 31 10.82 -9.00 -5.37
C ARG A 31 10.97 -8.17 -4.10
N LEU A 32 10.36 -8.66 -3.03
CA LEU A 32 10.50 -8.13 -1.69
C LEU A 32 11.86 -8.55 -1.12
N ASP A 33 12.70 -7.55 -0.83
CA ASP A 33 13.99 -7.71 -0.15
C ASP A 33 13.80 -7.70 1.38
N HIS A 34 13.03 -8.67 1.88
CA HIS A 34 12.69 -8.79 3.30
C HIS A 34 12.90 -10.22 3.78
N GLU A 35 13.51 -10.35 4.95
CA GLU A 35 13.65 -11.65 5.62
C GLU A 35 12.34 -12.02 6.32
N ILE A 36 11.90 -13.27 6.23
CA ILE A 36 10.72 -13.74 6.97
C ILE A 36 11.19 -14.18 8.36
N ARG A 37 10.60 -13.61 9.41
CA ARG A 37 10.96 -13.91 10.80
C ARG A 37 9.72 -14.18 11.63
N PHE A 38 9.81 -15.15 12.52
CA PHE A 38 8.74 -15.52 13.44
C PHE A 38 9.11 -15.10 14.86
N ALA A 39 8.14 -14.53 15.58
CA ALA A 39 8.19 -14.43 17.03
C ALA A 39 7.97 -15.82 17.65
N GLY A 40 8.31 -15.98 18.93
CA GLY A 40 8.06 -17.23 19.63
C GLY A 40 6.58 -17.60 19.66
N TYR A 41 6.29 -18.89 19.83
CA TYR A 41 4.94 -19.43 19.86
C TYR A 41 4.04 -18.70 20.89
N ASN A 42 2.85 -18.27 20.44
CA ASN A 42 1.82 -17.60 21.24
C ASN A 42 2.29 -16.32 21.97
N GLN A 43 3.20 -15.56 21.35
CA GLN A 43 3.74 -14.31 21.91
C GLN A 43 3.07 -13.04 21.38
N LEU A 44 1.89 -13.14 20.74
CA LEU A 44 1.23 -11.99 20.08
C LEU A 44 1.10 -10.75 20.96
N PHE A 45 0.57 -10.88 22.18
CA PHE A 45 0.42 -9.74 23.09
C PHE A 45 1.77 -9.19 23.56
N GLN A 46 2.78 -10.05 23.72
CA GLN A 46 4.13 -9.61 24.09
C GLN A 46 4.72 -8.79 22.96
N GLU A 47 4.64 -9.26 21.72
CA GLU A 47 5.15 -8.56 20.54
C GLU A 47 4.43 -7.24 20.25
N LEU A 48 3.13 -7.14 20.51
CA LEU A 48 2.36 -5.90 20.35
C LEU A 48 2.70 -4.84 21.41
N LEU A 49 3.18 -5.23 22.59
CA LEU A 49 3.36 -4.34 23.74
C LEU A 49 4.82 -4.11 24.15
N ASP A 50 5.73 -5.03 23.82
CA ASP A 50 7.15 -4.95 24.18
C ASP A 50 7.89 -4.03 23.20
N PRO A 51 8.41 -2.87 23.66
CA PRO A 51 9.17 -1.95 22.82
C PRO A 51 10.52 -2.51 22.36
N SER A 52 10.96 -3.64 22.93
CA SER A 52 12.16 -4.36 22.53
C SER A 52 11.87 -5.61 21.70
N GLY A 53 10.61 -5.95 21.46
CA GLY A 53 10.17 -7.13 20.70
C GLY A 53 10.53 -7.07 19.20
N LEU A 54 10.33 -8.19 18.50
CA LEU A 54 10.55 -8.30 17.05
C LEU A 54 9.76 -7.22 16.28
N PHE A 55 8.49 -6.99 16.63
CA PHE A 55 7.65 -6.00 15.94
C PHE A 55 8.16 -4.56 16.13
N ALA A 56 8.53 -4.19 17.36
CA ALA A 56 9.00 -2.84 17.67
C ALA A 56 10.38 -2.52 17.06
N ARG A 57 11.24 -3.53 16.92
CA ARG A 57 12.57 -3.39 16.29
C ARG A 57 12.50 -3.32 14.76
N ASN A 58 11.45 -3.84 14.14
CA ASN A 58 11.31 -3.85 12.69
C ASN A 58 10.91 -2.47 12.14
N ARG A 59 11.87 -1.66 11.69
CA ARG A 59 11.61 -0.26 11.28
C ARG A 59 11.35 -0.06 9.80
N ARG A 60 11.80 -0.97 8.94
CA ARG A 60 11.71 -0.86 7.46
C ARG A 60 11.11 -2.10 6.82
N GLY A 61 10.38 -2.91 7.59
CA GLY A 61 9.68 -4.09 7.13
C GLY A 61 8.17 -4.01 7.37
N PHE A 62 7.55 -5.17 7.58
CA PHE A 62 6.11 -5.33 7.80
C PHE A 62 5.89 -6.22 9.03
N ASN A 63 4.99 -5.79 9.93
CA ASN A 63 4.57 -6.61 11.07
C ASN A 63 3.25 -7.30 10.73
N VAL A 64 3.15 -8.60 10.97
CA VAL A 64 1.99 -9.43 10.62
C VAL A 64 1.53 -10.18 11.86
N ALA A 65 0.32 -9.88 12.31
CA ALA A 65 -0.35 -10.57 13.42
C ALA A 65 -1.44 -11.51 12.86
N LEU A 66 -1.26 -12.81 13.03
CA LEU A 66 -2.25 -13.83 12.64
C LEU A 66 -3.08 -14.24 13.87
N VAL A 67 -4.37 -13.90 13.88
CA VAL A 67 -5.22 -14.08 15.05
C VAL A 67 -6.35 -15.05 14.74
N ARG A 68 -6.45 -16.12 15.51
CA ARG A 68 -7.61 -17.01 15.54
C ARG A 68 -8.24 -16.92 16.93
N PHE A 69 -9.41 -16.29 17.01
CA PHE A 69 -10.11 -16.06 18.29
C PHE A 69 -10.39 -17.37 19.06
N GLU A 70 -10.69 -18.46 18.34
CA GLU A 70 -10.95 -19.78 18.91
C GLU A 70 -9.80 -20.30 19.79
N ASP A 71 -8.55 -19.89 19.54
CA ASP A 71 -7.41 -20.32 20.36
C ASP A 71 -7.54 -19.85 21.83
N TRP A 72 -8.30 -18.78 22.08
CA TRP A 72 -8.58 -18.28 23.44
C TRP A 72 -9.78 -18.97 24.11
N LEU A 73 -10.63 -19.70 23.37
CA LEU A 73 -11.67 -20.56 23.95
C LEU A 73 -11.05 -21.78 24.64
N ARG A 74 -9.93 -22.28 24.13
CA ARG A 74 -9.25 -23.45 24.72
C ARG A 74 -8.77 -23.19 26.15
N ALA A 75 -8.62 -21.92 26.54
CA ALA A 75 -8.20 -21.48 27.86
C ALA A 75 -9.35 -21.03 28.80
N GLY A 76 -10.62 -21.01 28.36
CA GLY A 76 -11.72 -20.50 29.19
C GLY A 76 -13.12 -20.49 28.56
N ALA A 77 -14.10 -19.95 29.29
CA ALA A 77 -15.49 -19.86 28.83
C ALA A 77 -15.68 -18.80 27.70
N PRO A 78 -16.76 -18.85 26.90
CA PRO A 78 -17.00 -17.91 25.80
C PRO A 78 -16.91 -16.41 26.15
N ALA A 79 -17.26 -16.05 27.39
CA ALA A 79 -17.14 -14.67 27.90
C ALA A 79 -15.69 -14.11 27.85
N VAL A 80 -14.69 -15.00 27.79
CA VAL A 80 -13.27 -14.64 27.67
C VAL A 80 -12.96 -14.00 26.31
N LEU A 81 -13.68 -14.34 25.23
CA LEU A 81 -13.37 -13.83 23.90
C LEU A 81 -13.57 -12.33 23.76
N GLU A 82 -14.63 -11.78 24.34
CA GLU A 82 -14.86 -10.34 24.32
C GLU A 82 -13.82 -9.57 25.13
N GLU A 83 -13.37 -10.15 26.25
CA GLU A 83 -12.28 -9.59 27.05
C GLU A 83 -10.97 -9.59 26.29
N GLN A 84 -10.62 -10.70 25.63
CA GLN A 84 -9.43 -10.77 24.78
C GLN A 84 -9.52 -9.83 23.57
N ALA A 85 -10.71 -9.68 22.97
CA ALA A 85 -10.92 -8.70 21.90
C ALA A 85 -10.66 -7.27 22.37
N ARG A 86 -11.17 -6.87 23.53
CA ARG A 86 -10.88 -5.55 24.12
C ARG A 86 -9.40 -5.35 24.38
N ARG A 87 -8.73 -6.34 24.98
CA ARG A 87 -7.28 -6.31 25.20
C ARG A 87 -6.49 -6.21 23.90
N LEU A 88 -6.91 -6.94 22.86
CA LEU A 88 -6.28 -6.89 21.54
C LEU A 88 -6.45 -5.50 20.91
N VAL A 89 -7.64 -4.90 20.99
CA VAL A 89 -7.89 -3.53 20.52
C VAL A 89 -6.96 -2.54 21.21
N GLU A 90 -6.81 -2.62 22.53
CA GLU A 90 -5.92 -1.74 23.30
C GLU A 90 -4.45 -1.94 22.89
N ALA A 91 -4.00 -3.19 22.75
CA ALA A 91 -2.65 -3.51 22.31
C ALA A 91 -2.37 -3.01 20.89
N VAL A 92 -3.30 -3.21 19.95
CA VAL A 92 -3.19 -2.74 18.57
C VAL A 92 -3.17 -1.21 18.50
N ARG A 93 -3.97 -0.51 19.31
CA ARG A 93 -3.93 0.97 19.40
C ARG A 93 -2.60 1.48 19.91
N SER A 94 -2.04 0.83 20.93
CA SER A 94 -0.71 1.15 21.46
C SER A 94 0.37 0.91 20.40
N ALA A 95 0.34 -0.25 19.77
CA ALA A 95 1.24 -0.64 18.68
C ALA A 95 1.18 0.33 17.50
N ALA A 96 -0.02 0.74 17.07
CA ALA A 96 -0.22 1.66 15.94
C ALA A 96 0.43 3.04 16.17
N ALA A 97 0.56 3.48 17.43
CA ALA A 97 1.23 4.72 17.79
C ALA A 97 2.75 4.56 17.97
N ALA A 98 3.20 3.36 18.31
CA ALA A 98 4.60 3.09 18.67
C ALA A 98 5.44 2.54 17.51
N PHE A 99 4.85 1.75 16.62
CA PHE A 99 5.59 1.05 15.57
C PHE A 99 5.87 1.95 14.37
N SER A 100 7.07 1.81 13.82
CA SER A 100 7.46 2.49 12.57
C SER A 100 7.04 1.70 11.34
N ALA A 101 7.02 0.36 11.43
CA ALA A 101 6.51 -0.50 10.38
C ALA A 101 4.97 -0.64 10.46
N PRO A 102 4.30 -0.77 9.30
CA PRO A 102 2.86 -1.05 9.27
C PRO A 102 2.54 -2.40 9.92
N LEU A 103 1.37 -2.48 10.55
CA LEU A 103 0.85 -3.70 11.16
C LEU A 103 -0.31 -4.27 10.33
N ILE A 104 -0.15 -5.48 9.83
CA ILE A 104 -1.20 -6.25 9.15
C ILE A 104 -1.79 -7.22 10.17
N LEU A 105 -3.06 -7.05 10.49
CA LEU A 105 -3.82 -7.90 11.40
C LEU A 105 -4.76 -8.80 10.61
N ALA A 106 -4.37 -10.07 10.46
CA ALA A 106 -5.13 -11.08 9.73
C ALA A 106 -5.98 -11.91 10.71
N ILE A 107 -7.30 -11.74 10.66
CA ILE A 107 -8.24 -12.51 11.46
C ILE A 107 -8.59 -13.78 10.71
N CYS A 108 -8.09 -14.89 11.22
CA CYS A 108 -8.22 -16.21 10.64
C CYS A 108 -9.52 -16.90 11.12
N PRO A 109 -10.13 -17.77 10.31
CA PRO A 109 -11.45 -18.34 10.58
C PRO A 109 -11.43 -19.27 11.80
N ALA A 110 -12.47 -19.20 12.62
CA ALA A 110 -12.77 -20.24 13.60
C ALA A 110 -13.37 -21.47 12.92
N THR A 111 -13.34 -22.62 13.59
CA THR A 111 -14.08 -23.80 13.10
C THR A 111 -15.59 -23.51 13.07
N PRO A 112 -16.37 -24.21 12.23
CA PRO A 112 -17.82 -24.01 12.13
C PRO A 112 -18.56 -24.09 13.47
N GLU A 113 -18.05 -24.89 14.42
CA GLU A 113 -18.63 -25.00 15.76
C GLU A 113 -18.54 -23.71 16.56
N HIS A 114 -17.53 -22.87 16.30
CA HIS A 114 -17.24 -21.66 17.09
C HIS A 114 -17.44 -20.35 16.31
N GLU A 115 -17.93 -20.42 15.06
CA GLU A 115 -18.10 -19.24 14.19
C GLU A 115 -19.03 -18.18 14.82
N ALA A 116 -20.13 -18.62 15.43
CA ALA A 116 -21.09 -17.72 16.08
C ALA A 116 -20.50 -16.98 17.30
N GLU A 117 -19.57 -17.62 18.02
CA GLU A 117 -18.97 -17.04 19.24
C GLU A 117 -17.91 -15.99 18.92
N VAL A 118 -17.32 -16.02 17.71
CA VAL A 118 -16.30 -15.06 17.29
C VAL A 118 -16.85 -13.81 16.61
N GLU A 119 -18.14 -13.79 16.24
CA GLU A 119 -18.76 -12.64 15.56
C GLU A 119 -18.69 -11.34 16.39
N ALA A 120 -19.06 -11.41 17.68
CA ALA A 120 -19.06 -10.25 18.57
C ALA A 120 -17.63 -9.72 18.85
N PRO A 121 -16.64 -10.58 19.20
CA PRO A 121 -15.22 -10.22 19.26
C PRO A 121 -14.70 -9.55 17.98
N LEU A 122 -15.01 -10.10 16.81
CA LEU A 122 -14.60 -9.54 15.52
C LEU A 122 -15.20 -8.16 15.28
N ARG A 123 -16.48 -7.96 15.60
CA ARG A 123 -17.13 -6.65 15.51
C ARG A 123 -16.44 -5.61 16.39
N MET A 124 -16.19 -5.96 17.66
CA MET A 124 -15.46 -5.10 18.60
C MET A 124 -14.07 -4.74 18.08
N LEU A 125 -13.35 -5.70 17.47
CA LEU A 125 -12.05 -5.43 16.89
C LEU A 125 -12.14 -4.43 15.73
N ARG A 126 -13.09 -4.61 14.80
CA ARG A 126 -13.28 -3.71 13.65
C ARG A 126 -13.63 -2.29 14.09
N GLU A 127 -14.58 -2.15 15.01
CA GLU A 127 -14.97 -0.85 15.57
C GLU A 127 -13.80 -0.23 16.37
N GLY A 128 -13.15 -1.05 17.17
CA GLY A 128 -12.04 -0.68 18.04
C GLY A 128 -10.75 -0.31 17.30
N THR A 129 -10.63 -0.58 16.01
CA THR A 129 -9.43 -0.27 15.20
C THR A 129 -9.76 0.68 14.03
N ALA A 130 -11.02 1.06 13.87
CA ALA A 130 -11.45 2.01 12.86
C ALA A 130 -10.66 3.34 12.97
N GLY A 131 -10.13 3.80 11.84
CA GLY A 131 -9.35 5.05 11.74
C GLY A 131 -7.86 4.92 12.05
N LEU A 132 -7.36 3.74 12.40
CA LEU A 132 -5.92 3.52 12.59
C LEU A 132 -5.21 3.34 11.24
N HIS A 133 -4.68 4.42 10.68
CA HIS A 133 -3.99 4.39 9.39
C HIS A 133 -2.71 3.54 9.35
N ALA A 134 -2.12 3.17 10.50
CA ALA A 134 -0.95 2.30 10.55
C ALA A 134 -1.31 0.80 10.61
N VAL A 135 -2.59 0.46 10.68
CA VAL A 135 -3.09 -0.90 10.86
C VAL A 135 -3.98 -1.31 9.70
N GLU A 136 -3.58 -2.36 9.00
CA GLU A 136 -4.35 -2.99 7.94
C GLU A 136 -5.04 -4.24 8.50
N ILE A 137 -6.37 -4.28 8.43
CA ILE A 137 -7.13 -5.45 8.86
C ILE A 137 -7.58 -6.25 7.66
N MET A 138 -7.49 -7.57 7.79
CA MET A 138 -8.02 -8.53 6.85
C MET A 138 -8.82 -9.58 7.60
N THR A 139 -10.07 -9.78 7.17
CA THR A 139 -10.94 -10.81 7.75
C THR A 139 -10.92 -12.10 6.94
N ALA A 140 -11.27 -13.22 7.58
CA ALA A 140 -11.40 -14.50 6.90
C ALA A 140 -12.41 -14.46 5.74
N ALA A 141 -13.51 -13.72 5.90
CA ALA A 141 -14.52 -13.56 4.86
C ALA A 141 -13.97 -12.83 3.61
N GLU A 142 -13.20 -11.75 3.82
CA GLU A 142 -12.55 -11.03 2.72
C GLU A 142 -11.49 -11.91 2.03
N LEU A 143 -10.69 -12.64 2.81
CA LEU A 143 -9.68 -13.57 2.28
C LEU A 143 -10.33 -14.67 1.44
N LEU A 144 -11.32 -15.38 1.98
CA LEU A 144 -11.98 -16.51 1.32
C LEU A 144 -12.84 -16.09 0.14
N SER A 145 -13.35 -14.85 0.12
CA SER A 145 -14.02 -14.28 -1.05
C SER A 145 -13.09 -14.05 -2.23
N LEU A 146 -11.80 -13.80 -1.97
CA LEU A 146 -10.78 -13.64 -3.03
C LEU A 146 -10.12 -14.97 -3.37
N TYR A 147 -9.82 -15.78 -2.35
CA TYR A 147 -9.08 -17.02 -2.47
C TYR A 147 -9.88 -18.16 -1.82
N PRO A 148 -10.92 -18.67 -2.51
CA PRO A 148 -11.76 -19.72 -1.98
C PRO A 148 -10.96 -21.01 -1.77
N VAL A 149 -11.23 -21.69 -0.65
CA VAL A 149 -10.61 -22.95 -0.25
C VAL A 149 -11.72 -23.90 0.19
N GLU A 150 -11.72 -25.13 -0.35
CA GLU A 150 -12.74 -26.14 -0.05
C GLU A 150 -12.64 -26.63 1.40
N GLU A 151 -11.44 -27.04 1.82
CA GLU A 151 -11.16 -27.50 3.18
C GLU A 151 -10.25 -26.50 3.88
N VAL A 152 -10.83 -25.68 4.76
CA VAL A 152 -10.09 -24.62 5.48
C VAL A 152 -9.28 -25.18 6.66
N HIS A 153 -9.88 -26.08 7.44
CA HIS A 153 -9.32 -26.54 8.71
C HIS A 153 -8.61 -27.89 8.60
N ASP A 154 -7.52 -28.06 9.33
CA ASP A 154 -6.86 -29.35 9.57
C ASP A 154 -6.95 -29.70 11.05
N ARG A 155 -7.99 -30.45 11.42
CA ARG A 155 -8.24 -30.84 12.82
C ARG A 155 -7.09 -31.66 13.41
N HIS A 156 -6.47 -32.53 12.61
CA HIS A 156 -5.41 -33.41 13.08
C HIS A 156 -4.11 -32.62 13.32
N GLY A 157 -3.77 -31.70 12.40
CA GLY A 157 -2.68 -30.76 12.57
C GLY A 157 -2.87 -29.83 13.78
N ASP A 158 -4.11 -29.37 14.01
CA ASP A 158 -4.46 -28.52 15.14
C ASP A 158 -4.24 -29.23 16.48
N GLU A 159 -4.74 -30.46 16.62
CA GLU A 159 -4.63 -31.26 17.85
C GLU A 159 -3.18 -31.64 18.20
N LEU A 160 -2.34 -31.89 17.19
CA LEU A 160 -0.96 -32.36 17.42
C LEU A 160 0.06 -31.23 17.57
N GLY A 161 -0.16 -30.08 16.92
CA GLY A 161 0.86 -29.04 16.81
C GLY A 161 0.32 -27.62 16.69
N HIS A 162 -0.96 -27.38 17.03
CA HIS A 162 -1.61 -26.07 16.86
C HIS A 162 -1.42 -25.52 15.44
N LEU A 163 -1.55 -26.39 14.43
CA LEU A 163 -1.57 -26.06 13.01
C LEU A 163 -3.00 -26.18 12.48
N PRO A 164 -3.83 -25.14 12.63
CA PRO A 164 -5.27 -25.29 12.51
C PRO A 164 -5.81 -25.35 11.08
N TYR A 165 -4.97 -25.06 10.09
CA TYR A 165 -5.40 -24.88 8.71
C TYR A 165 -4.76 -25.84 7.74
N SER A 166 -5.49 -26.13 6.67
CA SER A 166 -4.99 -26.94 5.56
C SER A 166 -3.87 -26.21 4.79
N PRO A 167 -3.01 -26.95 4.07
CA PRO A 167 -2.00 -26.32 3.21
C PRO A 167 -2.59 -25.35 2.16
N PRO A 168 -3.73 -25.65 1.49
CA PRO A 168 -4.38 -24.68 0.60
C PRO A 168 -4.78 -23.38 1.32
N PHE A 169 -5.26 -23.45 2.56
CA PHE A 169 -5.58 -22.25 3.31
C PHE A 169 -4.34 -21.46 3.71
N PHE A 170 -3.24 -22.11 4.13
CA PHE A 170 -1.98 -21.41 4.38
C PHE A 170 -1.43 -20.70 3.12
N ALA A 171 -1.60 -21.29 1.94
CA ALA A 171 -1.27 -20.63 0.67
C ALA A 171 -2.18 -19.42 0.40
N ALA A 172 -3.49 -19.53 0.65
CA ALA A 172 -4.43 -18.42 0.54
C ALA A 172 -4.08 -17.27 1.51
N LEU A 173 -3.78 -17.60 2.77
CA LEU A 173 -3.37 -16.64 3.79
C LEU A 173 -2.05 -15.95 3.44
N ALA A 174 -1.05 -16.69 2.99
CA ALA A 174 0.21 -16.13 2.51
C ALA A 174 -0.02 -15.17 1.34
N THR A 175 -0.89 -15.54 0.39
CA THR A 175 -1.23 -14.73 -0.78
C THR A 175 -1.92 -13.43 -0.37
N ALA A 176 -2.86 -13.50 0.56
CA ALA A 176 -3.60 -12.34 1.01
C ALA A 176 -2.72 -11.38 1.84
N VAL A 177 -1.83 -11.91 2.70
CA VAL A 177 -0.80 -11.12 3.39
C VAL A 177 0.16 -10.46 2.40
N ALA A 178 0.65 -11.21 1.40
CA ALA A 178 1.54 -10.67 0.37
C ALA A 178 0.88 -9.57 -0.46
N ARG A 179 -0.41 -9.73 -0.81
CA ARG A 179 -1.22 -8.71 -1.50
C ARG A 179 -1.35 -7.43 -0.68
N LYS A 180 -1.55 -7.54 0.64
CA LYS A 180 -1.55 -6.38 1.56
C LYS A 180 -0.18 -5.71 1.64
N ILE A 181 0.89 -6.47 1.79
CA ILE A 181 2.26 -5.96 1.77
C ILE A 181 2.52 -5.20 0.47
N HIS A 182 2.15 -5.78 -0.67
CA HIS A 182 2.26 -5.15 -1.99
C HIS A 182 1.51 -3.81 -2.05
N ALA A 183 0.25 -3.77 -1.62
CA ALA A 183 -0.57 -2.56 -1.64
C ALA A 183 0.02 -1.43 -0.75
N ILE A 184 0.78 -1.77 0.30
CA ILE A 184 1.47 -0.80 1.16
C ILE A 184 2.81 -0.38 0.56
N ALA A 185 3.57 -1.33 -0.01
CA ALA A 185 4.94 -1.13 -0.47
C ALA A 185 5.02 -0.44 -1.84
N THR A 186 4.00 -0.61 -2.69
CA THR A 186 4.02 -0.16 -4.07
C THR A 186 3.28 1.17 -4.24
N PRO A 187 3.88 2.17 -4.92
CA PRO A 187 3.17 3.41 -5.24
C PRO A 187 1.87 3.12 -6.01
N PRO A 188 0.74 3.69 -5.60
CA PRO A 188 -0.55 3.36 -6.21
C PRO A 188 -0.66 3.98 -7.60
N TYR A 189 -1.30 3.25 -8.51
CA TYR A 189 -1.77 3.81 -9.77
C TYR A 189 -2.88 4.84 -9.52
N LYS A 190 -2.92 5.86 -10.37
CA LYS A 190 -3.80 7.03 -10.23
C LYS A 190 -4.84 7.11 -11.33
N VAL A 191 -4.54 6.63 -12.53
CA VAL A 191 -5.40 6.76 -13.72
C VAL A 191 -5.65 5.39 -14.34
N ILE A 192 -6.91 5.13 -14.70
CA ILE A 192 -7.30 4.00 -15.55
C ILE A 192 -7.75 4.58 -16.90
N ALA A 193 -6.97 4.33 -17.94
CA ALA A 193 -7.31 4.61 -19.32
C ALA A 193 -8.03 3.37 -19.89
N LEU A 194 -9.24 3.57 -20.40
CA LEU A 194 -10.11 2.52 -20.93
C LEU A 194 -10.26 2.68 -22.44
N ASP A 195 -10.10 1.57 -23.16
CA ASP A 195 -10.65 1.44 -24.51
C ASP A 195 -12.19 1.35 -24.48
N CYS A 196 -12.85 1.49 -25.64
CA CYS A 196 -14.30 1.47 -25.75
C CYS A 196 -14.84 0.16 -26.35
N ASP A 197 -14.58 -0.07 -27.64
CA ASP A 197 -15.14 -1.21 -28.38
C ASP A 197 -14.58 -2.53 -27.85
N ASP A 198 -15.42 -3.54 -27.74
CA ASP A 198 -15.14 -4.83 -27.09
C ASP A 198 -14.61 -4.78 -25.64
N THR A 199 -14.38 -3.59 -25.07
CA THR A 199 -13.91 -3.33 -23.71
C THR A 199 -15.05 -2.89 -22.78
N LEU A 200 -15.69 -1.75 -23.08
CA LEU A 200 -16.83 -1.22 -22.30
C LEU A 200 -18.17 -1.81 -22.72
N TRP A 201 -18.28 -2.20 -23.99
CA TRP A 201 -19.42 -2.89 -24.61
C TRP A 201 -18.91 -3.91 -25.61
N ALA A 202 -19.76 -4.83 -26.05
CA ALA A 202 -19.46 -5.78 -27.11
C ALA A 202 -19.84 -5.18 -28.47
N GLY A 203 -18.97 -5.37 -29.46
CA GLY A 203 -19.17 -4.84 -30.82
C GLY A 203 -18.43 -3.53 -31.07
N ILE A 204 -18.41 -3.13 -32.34
CA ILE A 204 -17.67 -1.98 -32.87
C ILE A 204 -18.68 -0.87 -33.18
N CYS A 205 -18.72 0.19 -32.38
CA CYS A 205 -19.76 1.22 -32.51
C CYS A 205 -19.81 1.90 -33.88
N GLY A 206 -18.65 2.04 -34.55
CA GLY A 206 -18.56 2.61 -35.90
C GLY A 206 -19.02 1.68 -37.03
N GLU A 207 -19.06 0.36 -36.81
CA GLU A 207 -19.48 -0.64 -37.80
C GLU A 207 -20.90 -1.15 -37.53
N ASP A 208 -21.17 -1.56 -36.29
CA ASP A 208 -22.46 -2.08 -35.85
C ASP A 208 -23.49 -0.97 -35.66
N GLY A 209 -23.02 0.24 -35.35
CA GLY A 209 -23.83 1.41 -35.06
C GLY A 209 -24.05 1.62 -33.56
N PRO A 210 -24.15 2.88 -33.08
CA PRO A 210 -24.22 3.21 -31.65
C PRO A 210 -25.36 2.56 -30.84
N GLN A 211 -26.45 2.12 -31.48
CA GLN A 211 -27.60 1.48 -30.82
C GLN A 211 -27.51 -0.06 -30.75
N HIS A 212 -26.54 -0.65 -31.46
CA HIS A 212 -26.47 -2.10 -31.68
C HIS A 212 -25.35 -2.78 -30.90
N VAL A 213 -24.50 -2.01 -30.23
CA VAL A 213 -23.53 -2.56 -29.27
C VAL A 213 -24.25 -3.15 -28.06
N VAL A 214 -23.61 -4.11 -27.39
CA VAL A 214 -24.23 -4.86 -26.28
C VAL A 214 -23.43 -4.70 -25.01
N VAL A 215 -24.09 -4.18 -23.96
CA VAL A 215 -23.53 -4.18 -22.60
C VAL A 215 -23.96 -5.46 -21.89
N ASP A 216 -23.19 -6.52 -22.13
CA ASP A 216 -23.40 -7.83 -21.49
C ASP A 216 -23.03 -7.81 -19.99
N GLU A 217 -23.28 -8.93 -19.31
CA GLU A 217 -23.04 -9.04 -17.86
C GLU A 217 -21.55 -8.86 -17.48
N PRO A 218 -20.58 -9.47 -18.19
CA PRO A 218 -19.17 -9.25 -17.86
C PRO A 218 -18.69 -7.81 -18.08
N ARG A 219 -19.13 -7.13 -19.14
CA ARG A 219 -18.74 -5.74 -19.40
C ARG A 219 -19.46 -4.76 -18.47
N ARG A 220 -20.69 -5.07 -18.06
CA ARG A 220 -21.35 -4.37 -16.96
C ARG A 220 -20.54 -4.50 -15.66
N ALA A 221 -20.10 -5.70 -15.31
CA ALA A 221 -19.27 -5.92 -14.13
C ALA A 221 -17.92 -5.19 -14.20
N LEU A 222 -17.30 -5.10 -15.39
CA LEU A 222 -16.13 -4.26 -15.61
C LEU A 222 -16.44 -2.79 -15.32
N GLN A 223 -17.51 -2.25 -15.89
CA GLN A 223 -17.89 -0.84 -15.67
C GLN A 223 -18.18 -0.55 -14.18
N GLU A 224 -18.89 -1.45 -13.49
CA GLU A 224 -19.14 -1.34 -12.05
C GLU A 224 -17.84 -1.38 -11.23
N PHE A 225 -16.91 -2.26 -11.60
CA PHE A 225 -15.58 -2.32 -10.99
C PHE A 225 -14.83 -0.99 -11.17
N MET A 226 -14.81 -0.43 -12.39
CA MET A 226 -14.15 0.86 -12.67
C MET A 226 -14.83 2.03 -11.94
N ALA A 227 -16.16 2.03 -11.84
CA ALA A 227 -16.91 3.02 -11.06
C ALA A 227 -16.53 2.96 -9.57
N GLU A 228 -16.37 1.77 -9.01
CA GLU A 228 -15.90 1.59 -7.63
C GLU A 228 -14.45 2.06 -7.46
N ARG A 229 -13.55 1.77 -8.42
CA ARG A 229 -12.17 2.31 -8.40
C ARG A 229 -12.17 3.84 -8.42
N ARG A 230 -13.04 4.45 -9.23
CA ARG A 230 -13.24 5.90 -9.26
C ARG A 230 -13.66 6.44 -7.90
N ARG A 231 -14.64 5.81 -7.25
CA ARG A 231 -15.09 6.19 -5.89
C ARG A 231 -13.98 6.10 -4.84
N THR A 232 -13.02 5.20 -5.02
CA THR A 232 -11.82 5.10 -4.17
C THR A 232 -10.68 6.06 -4.57
N GLY A 233 -10.91 6.97 -5.52
CA GLY A 233 -9.98 8.05 -5.86
C GLY A 233 -9.08 7.79 -7.08
N MET A 234 -9.41 6.82 -7.94
CA MET A 234 -8.78 6.69 -9.26
C MET A 234 -9.47 7.62 -10.27
N LEU A 235 -8.71 8.12 -11.23
CA LEU A 235 -9.24 8.88 -12.37
C LEU A 235 -9.56 7.92 -13.51
N LEU A 236 -10.67 8.13 -14.21
CA LEU A 236 -10.99 7.39 -15.42
C LEU A 236 -10.72 8.28 -16.64
N ALA A 237 -10.09 7.73 -17.68
CA ALA A 237 -9.90 8.38 -18.96
C ALA A 237 -10.28 7.44 -20.10
N LEU A 238 -10.71 7.98 -21.24
CA LEU A 238 -10.89 7.20 -22.46
C LEU A 238 -9.63 7.29 -23.33
N CYS A 239 -9.14 6.16 -23.81
CA CYS A 239 -8.06 6.07 -24.78
C CYS A 239 -8.47 5.02 -25.81
N SER A 240 -9.15 5.45 -26.87
CA SER A 240 -9.88 4.57 -27.79
C SER A 240 -9.65 4.95 -29.25
N LYS A 241 -9.58 3.95 -30.14
CA LYS A 241 -9.42 4.15 -31.58
C LYS A 241 -10.77 4.19 -32.29
N ASN A 242 -11.47 5.33 -32.17
CA ASN A 242 -12.80 5.53 -32.72
C ASN A 242 -13.00 6.95 -33.25
N ASN A 243 -14.13 7.17 -33.91
CA ASN A 243 -14.65 8.53 -34.08
C ASN A 243 -15.36 8.95 -32.79
N GLU A 244 -15.06 10.17 -32.33
CA GLU A 244 -15.65 10.69 -31.10
C GLU A 244 -17.18 10.78 -31.14
N GLY A 245 -17.76 11.10 -32.29
CA GLY A 245 -19.22 11.16 -32.48
C GLY A 245 -19.91 9.84 -32.16
N ASP A 246 -19.41 8.73 -32.73
CA ASP A 246 -19.99 7.39 -32.56
C ASP A 246 -19.95 6.95 -31.09
N VAL A 247 -18.83 7.20 -30.40
CA VAL A 247 -18.68 6.90 -28.97
C VAL A 247 -19.67 7.72 -28.13
N VAL A 248 -19.79 9.03 -28.39
CA VAL A 248 -20.73 9.90 -27.67
C VAL A 248 -22.17 9.45 -27.89
N GLU A 249 -22.55 9.13 -29.13
CA GLU A 249 -23.89 8.60 -29.45
C GLU A 249 -24.15 7.26 -28.77
N THR A 250 -23.13 6.40 -28.63
CA THR A 250 -23.24 5.11 -27.95
C THR A 250 -23.57 5.29 -26.46
N PHE A 251 -22.84 6.17 -25.76
CA PHE A 251 -23.16 6.49 -24.36
C PHE A 251 -24.57 7.09 -24.18
N LEU A 252 -25.08 7.83 -25.16
CA LEU A 252 -26.43 8.38 -25.14
C LEU A 252 -27.51 7.32 -25.41
N ALA A 253 -27.23 6.39 -26.32
CA ALA A 253 -28.13 5.29 -26.68
C ALA A 253 -28.28 4.25 -25.56
N HIS A 254 -27.26 4.14 -24.68
CA HIS A 254 -27.20 3.16 -23.60
C HIS A 254 -27.25 3.78 -22.18
N PRO A 255 -28.38 4.38 -21.77
CA PRO A 255 -28.56 4.98 -20.46
C PRO A 255 -28.60 3.95 -19.31
N GLU A 256 -28.39 2.66 -19.56
CA GLU A 256 -28.24 1.60 -18.56
C GLU A 256 -26.78 1.31 -18.18
N MET A 257 -25.80 1.86 -18.92
CA MET A 257 -24.38 1.72 -18.62
C MET A 257 -24.04 2.25 -17.21
N PRO A 258 -23.31 1.48 -16.37
CA PRO A 258 -22.87 1.99 -15.07
C PRO A 258 -21.97 3.22 -15.15
N LEU A 259 -21.11 3.31 -16.18
CA LEU A 259 -20.28 4.49 -16.43
C LEU A 259 -20.96 5.46 -17.40
N ARG A 260 -20.82 6.75 -17.14
CA ARG A 260 -21.21 7.85 -18.03
C ARG A 260 -19.99 8.55 -18.59
N LEU A 261 -20.19 9.22 -19.71
CA LEU A 261 -19.14 10.05 -20.32
C LEU A 261 -18.60 11.12 -19.36
N GLU A 262 -19.42 11.54 -18.39
CA GLU A 262 -19.07 12.49 -17.32
C GLU A 262 -18.13 11.92 -16.26
N ASP A 263 -18.07 10.60 -16.11
CA ASP A 263 -17.18 9.93 -15.16
C ASP A 263 -15.71 9.97 -15.61
N PHE A 264 -15.47 10.23 -16.90
CA PHE A 264 -14.14 10.32 -17.50
C PHE A 264 -13.62 11.76 -17.47
N VAL A 265 -12.48 11.95 -16.79
CA VAL A 265 -11.89 13.28 -16.59
C VAL A 265 -11.21 13.83 -17.84
N SER A 266 -10.77 12.94 -18.73
CA SER A 266 -10.23 13.28 -20.04
C SER A 266 -10.42 12.13 -21.03
N ARG A 267 -10.31 12.42 -22.32
CA ARG A 267 -10.54 11.47 -23.40
C ARG A 267 -9.62 11.72 -24.58
N ARG A 268 -9.16 10.64 -25.21
CA ARG A 268 -8.52 10.60 -26.51
C ARG A 268 -9.25 9.55 -27.34
N ILE A 269 -10.16 10.02 -28.18
CA ILE A 269 -10.97 9.21 -29.06
C ILE A 269 -10.64 9.64 -30.48
N ASN A 270 -9.62 9.00 -31.04
CA ASN A 270 -9.05 9.32 -32.35
C ASN A 270 -8.25 8.12 -32.87
N TRP A 271 -7.69 8.24 -34.08
CA TRP A 271 -6.95 7.14 -34.73
C TRP A 271 -5.43 7.17 -34.48
N ASP A 272 -4.95 7.98 -33.54
CA ASP A 272 -3.55 8.03 -33.17
C ASP A 272 -3.12 6.78 -32.37
N ALA A 273 -1.82 6.57 -32.23
CA ALA A 273 -1.27 5.47 -31.43
C ALA A 273 -1.70 5.57 -29.95
N LYS A 274 -1.98 4.44 -29.29
CA LYS A 274 -2.42 4.43 -27.88
C LYS A 274 -1.33 5.00 -26.98
N SER A 275 -0.06 4.68 -27.25
CA SER A 275 1.09 5.26 -26.55
C SER A 275 1.11 6.79 -26.60
N ALA A 276 0.89 7.39 -27.79
CA ALA A 276 0.86 8.84 -27.98
C ALA A 276 -0.33 9.49 -27.27
N ASN A 277 -1.51 8.86 -27.33
CA ASN A 277 -2.69 9.31 -26.63
C ASN A 277 -2.51 9.27 -25.11
N LEU A 278 -1.89 8.21 -24.57
CA LEU A 278 -1.54 8.10 -23.15
C LEU A 278 -0.56 9.19 -22.71
N ALA A 279 0.47 9.48 -23.51
CA ALA A 279 1.40 10.58 -23.24
C ALA A 279 0.69 11.94 -23.19
N SER A 280 -0.22 12.18 -24.13
CA SER A 280 -1.03 13.41 -24.15
C SER A 280 -2.00 13.50 -22.96
N LEU A 281 -2.59 12.38 -22.54
CA LEU A 281 -3.42 12.33 -21.32
C LEU A 281 -2.60 12.60 -20.07
N ALA A 282 -1.40 12.04 -19.97
CA ALA A 282 -0.49 12.25 -18.86
C ALA A 282 -0.07 13.73 -18.72
N GLU A 283 0.23 14.38 -19.85
CA GLU A 283 0.53 15.81 -19.91
C GLU A 283 -0.66 16.67 -19.47
N GLU A 284 -1.86 16.41 -20.01
CA GLU A 284 -3.08 17.15 -19.64
C GLU A 284 -3.44 17.01 -18.16
N LEU A 285 -3.23 15.82 -17.59
CA LEU A 285 -3.56 15.52 -16.19
C LEU A 285 -2.44 15.91 -15.21
N GLU A 286 -1.29 16.36 -15.71
CA GLU A 286 -0.07 16.65 -14.94
C GLU A 286 0.39 15.44 -14.09
N LEU A 287 0.32 14.23 -14.66
CA LEU A 287 0.66 12.97 -13.99
C LEU A 287 1.73 12.20 -14.79
N GLY A 288 2.57 11.44 -14.09
CA GLY A 288 3.54 10.55 -14.73
C GLY A 288 2.88 9.32 -15.34
N LEU A 289 3.41 8.83 -16.46
CA LEU A 289 2.94 7.62 -17.15
C LEU A 289 3.03 6.36 -16.26
N ASP A 290 3.96 6.34 -15.31
CA ASP A 290 4.11 5.31 -14.27
C ASP A 290 2.87 5.16 -13.37
N SER A 291 1.97 6.15 -13.38
CA SER A 291 0.71 6.13 -12.63
C SER A 291 -0.52 5.71 -13.45
N PHE A 292 -0.35 5.33 -14.71
CA PHE A 292 -1.43 4.92 -15.61
C PHE A 292 -1.53 3.41 -15.75
N ILE A 293 -2.78 2.92 -15.78
CA ILE A 293 -3.16 1.59 -16.21
C ILE A 293 -3.97 1.74 -17.50
N LEU A 294 -3.57 1.09 -18.59
CA LEU A 294 -4.40 0.91 -19.78
C LEU A 294 -5.13 -0.42 -19.68
N VAL A 295 -6.44 -0.42 -19.87
CA VAL A 295 -7.28 -1.62 -20.00
C VAL A 295 -7.90 -1.62 -21.39
N ASP A 296 -7.65 -2.68 -22.14
CA ASP A 296 -8.02 -2.82 -23.56
C ASP A 296 -8.24 -4.32 -23.84
N ASP A 297 -9.20 -4.68 -24.69
CA ASP A 297 -9.45 -6.07 -25.05
C ASP A 297 -8.36 -6.63 -25.98
N ASN A 298 -7.75 -5.75 -26.78
CA ASN A 298 -6.87 -6.14 -27.86
C ASN A 298 -5.40 -6.21 -27.38
N PRO A 299 -4.80 -7.41 -27.30
CA PRO A 299 -3.43 -7.56 -26.81
C PRO A 299 -2.39 -6.84 -27.67
N LYS A 300 -2.70 -6.57 -28.94
CA LYS A 300 -1.80 -5.81 -29.83
C LYS A 300 -1.74 -4.34 -29.44
N GLU A 301 -2.86 -3.74 -29.07
CA GLU A 301 -2.93 -2.35 -28.62
C GLU A 301 -2.27 -2.20 -27.25
N CYS A 302 -2.47 -3.16 -26.32
CA CYS A 302 -1.70 -3.20 -25.07
C CYS A 302 -0.19 -3.30 -25.32
N THR A 303 0.23 -4.15 -26.26
CA THR A 303 1.65 -4.31 -26.60
C THR A 303 2.23 -3.03 -27.19
N GLU A 304 1.49 -2.36 -28.10
CA GLU A 304 1.88 -1.08 -28.67
C GLU A 304 2.04 -0.01 -27.59
N ALA A 305 1.03 0.14 -26.72
CA ALA A 305 1.06 1.09 -25.62
C ALA A 305 2.26 0.83 -24.69
N GLN A 306 2.52 -0.44 -24.35
CA GLN A 306 3.62 -0.84 -23.48
C GLN A 306 5.00 -0.61 -24.13
N MET A 307 5.11 -0.73 -25.45
CA MET A 307 6.36 -0.46 -26.18
C MET A 307 6.62 1.04 -26.35
N GLY A 308 5.58 1.82 -26.68
CA GLY A 308 5.69 3.27 -26.90
C GLY A 308 5.70 4.09 -25.61
N ALA A 309 5.13 3.56 -24.53
CA ALA A 309 5.13 4.14 -23.18
C ALA A 309 5.43 3.05 -22.12
N PRO A 310 6.71 2.63 -21.96
CA PRO A 310 7.11 1.55 -21.05
C PRO A 310 6.69 1.72 -19.59
N GLU A 311 6.46 2.95 -19.16
CA GLU A 311 6.00 3.32 -17.82
C GLU A 311 4.51 3.11 -17.63
N VAL A 312 3.68 2.96 -18.67
CA VAL A 312 2.25 2.61 -18.50
C VAL A 312 2.11 1.13 -18.21
N LEU A 313 1.20 0.74 -17.31
CA LEU A 313 0.84 -0.67 -17.15
C LEU A 313 -0.28 -1.01 -18.15
N ALA A 314 0.01 -1.78 -19.19
CA ALA A 314 -1.01 -2.24 -20.13
C ALA A 314 -1.56 -3.62 -19.73
N LEU A 315 -2.88 -3.74 -19.59
CA LEU A 315 -3.58 -4.94 -19.18
C LEU A 315 -4.55 -5.38 -20.28
N PRO A 316 -4.21 -6.42 -21.06
CA PRO A 316 -5.16 -7.01 -21.99
C PRO A 316 -6.24 -7.75 -21.21
N LEU A 317 -7.52 -7.52 -21.55
CA LEU A 317 -8.61 -8.31 -20.99
C LEU A 317 -8.53 -9.77 -21.46
N PRO A 318 -9.05 -10.72 -20.66
CA PRO A 318 -9.13 -12.12 -21.09
C PRO A 318 -9.93 -12.26 -22.39
N ALA A 319 -9.48 -13.16 -23.27
CA ALA A 319 -10.14 -13.42 -24.56
C ALA A 319 -11.60 -13.90 -24.41
N ARG A 320 -11.93 -14.53 -23.29
CA ARG A 320 -13.30 -14.89 -22.93
C ARG A 320 -13.87 -13.84 -21.98
N ALA A 321 -14.92 -13.15 -22.42
CA ALA A 321 -15.54 -12.09 -21.64
C ALA A 321 -15.98 -12.56 -20.24
N GLU A 322 -16.45 -13.81 -20.10
CA GLU A 322 -16.89 -14.35 -18.79
C GLU A 322 -15.76 -14.40 -17.73
N GLU A 323 -14.49 -14.34 -18.13
CA GLU A 323 -13.35 -14.31 -17.19
C GLU A 323 -13.04 -12.90 -16.67
N ILE A 324 -13.57 -11.84 -17.30
CA ILE A 324 -13.26 -10.45 -16.96
C ILE A 324 -13.50 -10.15 -15.47
N PRO A 325 -14.66 -10.49 -14.86
CA PRO A 325 -14.92 -10.13 -13.47
C PRO A 325 -13.91 -10.78 -12.52
N GLU A 326 -13.57 -12.05 -12.76
CA GLU A 326 -12.64 -12.79 -11.91
C GLU A 326 -11.19 -12.35 -12.10
N PHE A 327 -10.81 -12.02 -13.34
CA PHE A 327 -9.53 -11.41 -13.66
C PHE A 327 -9.33 -10.09 -12.90
N LEU A 328 -10.30 -9.17 -12.96
CA LEU A 328 -10.20 -7.86 -12.31
C LEU A 328 -10.02 -7.95 -10.79
N LYS A 329 -10.66 -8.91 -10.12
CA LYS A 329 -10.47 -9.17 -8.68
C LYS A 329 -9.02 -9.51 -8.31
N HIS A 330 -8.27 -10.07 -9.25
CA HIS A 330 -6.91 -10.58 -9.04
C HIS A 330 -5.81 -9.70 -9.65
N VAL A 331 -6.17 -8.58 -10.28
CA VAL A 331 -5.19 -7.57 -10.70
C VAL A 331 -4.84 -6.67 -9.50
N TRP A 332 -3.72 -6.96 -8.84
CA TRP A 332 -3.30 -6.24 -7.62
C TRP A 332 -2.89 -4.78 -7.87
N ALA A 333 -2.67 -4.39 -9.14
CA ALA A 333 -2.40 -3.00 -9.50
C ALA A 333 -3.55 -2.04 -9.15
N PHE A 334 -4.77 -2.55 -8.97
CA PHE A 334 -5.94 -1.77 -8.55
C PHE A 334 -6.11 -1.67 -7.03
N ASP A 335 -5.24 -2.32 -6.25
CA ASP A 335 -5.32 -2.28 -4.79
C ASP A 335 -4.81 -0.95 -4.24
N ARG A 336 -5.37 -0.54 -3.10
CA ARG A 336 -4.92 0.62 -2.33
C ARG A 336 -4.87 0.24 -0.86
N ALA A 337 -3.74 0.47 -0.20
CA ALA A 337 -3.61 0.26 1.25
C ALA A 337 -4.51 1.25 2.01
N HIS A 338 -4.35 2.55 1.77
CA HIS A 338 -5.18 3.58 2.39
C HIS A 338 -5.69 4.55 1.35
N THR A 339 -6.99 4.81 1.39
CA THR A 339 -7.59 5.91 0.63
C THR A 339 -7.71 7.11 1.56
N THR A 340 -6.92 8.15 1.31
CA THR A 340 -7.05 9.41 2.06
C THR A 340 -8.30 10.15 1.63
N GLU A 341 -8.79 11.08 2.47
CA GLU A 341 -9.91 11.94 2.09
C GLU A 341 -9.58 12.81 0.87
N GLU A 342 -8.31 13.22 0.74
CA GLU A 342 -7.80 13.90 -0.45
C GLU A 342 -7.86 13.01 -1.70
N ASP A 343 -7.56 11.71 -1.58
CA ASP A 343 -7.72 10.77 -2.69
C ASP A 343 -9.18 10.60 -3.10
N ARG A 344 -10.13 10.55 -2.15
CA ARG A 344 -11.57 10.46 -2.46
C ARG A 344 -12.10 11.69 -3.19
N GLN A 345 -11.56 12.86 -2.86
CA GLN A 345 -11.96 14.13 -3.49
C GLN A 345 -11.28 14.36 -4.84
N ARG A 346 -10.21 13.61 -5.17
CA ARG A 346 -9.44 13.78 -6.42
C ARG A 346 -10.29 13.68 -7.69
N PRO A 347 -11.17 12.68 -7.89
CA PRO A 347 -12.00 12.59 -9.09
C PRO A 347 -12.90 13.81 -9.26
N GLU A 348 -13.45 14.33 -8.17
CA GLU A 348 -14.30 15.51 -8.20
C GLU A 348 -13.49 16.75 -8.56
N LEU A 349 -12.33 16.99 -7.93
CA LEU A 349 -11.45 18.11 -8.25
C LEU A 349 -11.05 18.13 -9.73
N TYR A 350 -10.74 16.97 -10.32
CA TYR A 350 -10.44 16.85 -11.74
C TYR A 350 -11.67 17.05 -12.63
N ALA A 351 -12.84 16.55 -12.25
CA ALA A 351 -14.09 16.79 -12.98
C ALA A 351 -14.44 18.29 -13.00
N GLN A 352 -14.28 18.98 -11.88
CA GLN A 352 -14.46 20.43 -11.79
C GLN A 352 -13.45 21.17 -12.68
N GLN A 353 -12.18 20.73 -12.71
CA GLN A 353 -11.16 21.31 -13.59
C GLN A 353 -11.48 21.08 -15.08
N ALA A 354 -11.92 19.88 -15.45
CA ALA A 354 -12.36 19.58 -16.80
C ALA A 354 -13.58 20.42 -17.21
N ALA A 355 -14.52 20.65 -16.30
CA ALA A 355 -15.67 21.54 -16.52
C ALA A 355 -15.23 23.00 -16.75
N ARG A 356 -14.22 23.48 -15.99
CA ARG A 356 -13.63 24.82 -16.19
C ARG A 356 -12.98 24.97 -17.56
N ILE A 357 -12.15 24.00 -17.97
CA ILE A 357 -11.50 24.00 -19.29
C ILE A 357 -12.56 23.98 -20.41
N ARG A 358 -13.63 23.20 -20.24
CA ARG A 358 -14.73 23.12 -21.20
C ARG A 358 -15.45 24.46 -21.33
N ALA A 359 -15.77 25.08 -20.20
CA ALA A 359 -16.40 26.40 -20.15
C ALA A 359 -15.50 27.48 -20.78
N GLU A 360 -14.18 27.41 -20.56
CA GLU A 360 -13.21 28.31 -21.17
C GLU A 360 -13.19 28.18 -22.70
N ARG A 361 -13.22 26.94 -23.23
CA ARG A 361 -13.26 26.68 -24.67
C ARG A 361 -14.57 27.12 -25.34
N THR A 362 -15.69 27.03 -24.63
CA THR A 362 -17.01 27.40 -25.17
C THR A 362 -17.34 28.89 -25.06
N ALA A 363 -16.64 29.64 -24.21
CA ALA A 363 -16.87 31.06 -24.06
C ALA A 363 -16.42 31.84 -25.30
N ALA A 364 -17.18 32.86 -25.70
CA ALA A 364 -16.82 33.71 -26.84
C ALA A 364 -15.63 34.64 -26.53
N SER A 365 -15.33 34.86 -25.25
CA SER A 365 -14.19 35.65 -24.78
C SER A 365 -13.75 35.27 -23.37
N LEU A 366 -12.51 35.64 -23.00
CA LEU A 366 -12.03 35.50 -21.62
C LEU A 366 -12.92 36.24 -20.61
N GLU A 367 -13.47 37.40 -20.99
CA GLU A 367 -14.33 38.20 -20.12
C GLU A 367 -15.61 37.46 -19.77
N GLU A 368 -16.25 36.87 -20.78
CA GLU A 368 -17.43 36.03 -20.61
C GLU A 368 -17.12 34.79 -19.77
N PHE A 369 -15.99 34.12 -20.03
CA PHE A 369 -15.57 32.98 -19.24
C PHE A 369 -15.40 33.34 -17.75
N LEU A 370 -14.62 34.37 -17.44
CA LEU A 370 -14.36 34.79 -16.06
C LEU A 370 -15.62 35.29 -15.35
N ALA A 371 -16.52 35.97 -16.06
CA ALA A 371 -17.83 36.34 -15.52
C ALA A 371 -18.68 35.09 -15.21
N SER A 372 -18.62 34.07 -16.08
CA SER A 372 -19.37 32.82 -15.88
C SER A 372 -18.83 31.95 -14.74
N LEU A 373 -17.58 32.16 -14.31
CA LEU A 373 -17.02 31.37 -13.21
C LEU A 373 -17.69 31.69 -11.87
N GLU A 374 -18.27 32.88 -11.68
CA GLU A 374 -18.85 33.31 -10.40
C GLU A 374 -17.85 33.13 -9.25
N LEU A 375 -16.63 33.63 -9.46
CA LEU A 375 -15.50 33.48 -8.55
C LEU A 375 -15.75 34.12 -7.18
N GLU A 376 -15.70 33.32 -6.12
CA GLU A 376 -15.73 33.75 -4.73
C GLU A 376 -14.32 33.68 -4.12
N ILE A 377 -13.86 34.78 -3.52
CA ILE A 377 -12.51 34.88 -2.94
C ILE A 377 -12.63 35.22 -1.45
N ALA A 378 -12.28 34.27 -0.60
CA ALA A 378 -12.23 34.45 0.84
C ALA A 378 -10.78 34.69 1.30
N ILE A 379 -10.54 35.82 1.97
CA ILE A 379 -9.24 36.15 2.56
C ILE A 379 -9.42 36.28 4.07
N ALA A 380 -8.76 35.40 4.84
CA ALA A 380 -8.93 35.29 6.28
C ALA A 380 -7.58 35.20 7.02
N PRO A 381 -7.52 35.50 8.33
CA PRO A 381 -6.35 35.23 9.15
C PRO A 381 -5.97 33.75 9.15
N LEU A 382 -4.67 33.46 9.26
CA LEU A 382 -4.15 32.09 9.39
C LEU A 382 -4.71 31.38 10.63
N GLU A 383 -5.29 30.19 10.42
CA GLU A 383 -5.73 29.31 11.50
C GLU A 383 -4.66 28.25 11.87
N PRO A 384 -4.63 27.73 13.11
CA PRO A 384 -3.63 26.75 13.54
C PRO A 384 -3.57 25.49 12.65
N GLY A 385 -4.71 25.00 12.16
CA GLY A 385 -4.77 23.83 11.27
C GLY A 385 -4.24 24.08 9.85
N GLN A 386 -4.00 25.33 9.46
CA GLN A 386 -3.58 25.70 8.10
C GLN A 386 -2.06 25.87 7.96
N VAL A 387 -1.30 25.83 9.05
CA VAL A 387 0.16 26.09 9.09
C VAL A 387 0.92 25.18 8.12
N ALA A 388 0.69 23.87 8.19
CA ALA A 388 1.34 22.88 7.32
C ALA A 388 1.09 23.17 5.84
N ARG A 389 -0.15 23.56 5.51
CA ARG A 389 -0.54 23.87 4.13
C ARG A 389 0.12 25.15 3.62
N VAL A 390 0.22 26.19 4.45
CA VAL A 390 0.93 27.43 4.07
C VAL A 390 2.43 27.17 3.89
N ALA A 391 3.05 26.37 4.76
CA ALA A 391 4.45 25.95 4.62
C ALA A 391 4.67 25.27 3.27
N GLN A 392 3.82 24.29 2.93
CA GLN A 392 3.86 23.57 1.67
C GLN A 392 3.66 24.50 0.45
N LEU A 393 2.76 25.48 0.54
CA LEU A 393 2.59 26.49 -0.51
C LEU A 393 3.84 27.34 -0.71
N THR A 394 4.50 27.76 0.37
CA THR A 394 5.77 28.51 0.25
C THR A 394 6.83 27.67 -0.45
N GLN A 395 6.83 26.35 -0.27
CA GLN A 395 7.81 25.41 -0.86
C GLN A 395 7.53 25.10 -2.33
N ARG A 396 6.25 24.97 -2.71
CA ARG A 396 5.86 24.53 -4.07
C ARG A 396 5.60 25.69 -5.03
N THR A 397 5.22 26.86 -4.54
CA THR A 397 4.82 27.99 -5.39
C THR A 397 6.04 28.76 -5.87
N ASN A 398 6.23 28.82 -7.19
CA ASN A 398 7.40 29.43 -7.83
C ASN A 398 7.04 30.62 -8.73
N GLN A 399 5.94 30.52 -9.49
CA GLN A 399 5.60 31.51 -10.52
C GLN A 399 5.06 32.81 -9.93
N MET A 400 4.11 32.70 -9.01
CA MET A 400 3.57 33.82 -8.25
C MET A 400 4.07 33.76 -6.82
N ASN A 401 5.36 34.08 -6.65
CA ASN A 401 5.99 34.26 -5.35
C ASN A 401 6.96 35.44 -5.44
N VAL A 402 6.63 36.55 -4.76
CA VAL A 402 7.36 37.82 -4.95
C VAL A 402 8.77 37.82 -4.33
N THR A 403 8.99 37.07 -3.24
CA THR A 403 10.30 37.02 -2.54
C THR A 403 11.00 35.67 -2.64
N CYS A 404 10.32 34.62 -3.10
CA CYS A 404 10.82 33.23 -3.16
C CYS A 404 11.25 32.63 -1.81
N VAL A 405 10.90 33.28 -0.69
CA VAL A 405 11.23 32.78 0.65
C VAL A 405 10.44 31.50 0.92
N ARG A 406 11.17 30.46 1.35
CA ARG A 406 10.62 29.16 1.74
C ARG A 406 10.55 29.11 3.24
N ARG A 407 9.40 28.68 3.78
CA ARG A 407 9.18 28.58 5.22
C ARG A 407 8.77 27.18 5.61
N THR A 408 9.31 26.77 6.74
CA THR A 408 8.88 25.62 7.52
C THR A 408 7.66 25.97 8.37
N GLU A 409 7.00 24.95 8.91
CA GLU A 409 5.88 25.14 9.84
C GLU A 409 6.27 25.93 11.08
N ALA A 410 7.45 25.63 11.64
CA ALA A 410 8.00 26.33 12.80
C ALA A 410 8.23 27.82 12.53
N GLU A 411 8.75 28.18 11.35
CA GLU A 411 8.96 29.59 10.97
C GLU A 411 7.65 30.34 10.76
N ILE A 412 6.60 29.68 10.26
CA ILE A 412 5.25 30.27 10.13
C ILE A 412 4.61 30.45 11.51
N GLN A 413 4.79 29.50 12.42
CA GLN A 413 4.30 29.63 13.80
C GLN A 413 5.05 30.73 14.57
N ALA A 414 6.34 30.93 14.28
CA ALA A 414 7.20 31.90 14.94
C ALA A 414 7.18 33.31 14.31
N LEU A 415 6.13 33.69 13.57
CA LEU A 415 6.07 34.94 12.79
C LEU A 415 6.14 36.26 13.60
N GLY A 416 6.27 36.24 14.93
CA GLY A 416 6.87 37.33 15.71
C GLY A 416 6.34 38.75 15.44
N GLY A 417 5.02 38.95 15.44
CA GLY A 417 4.38 40.26 15.19
C GLY A 417 4.02 40.54 13.73
N ALA A 418 4.43 39.69 12.78
CA ALA A 418 3.90 39.68 11.43
C ALA A 418 2.51 39.00 11.40
N ALA A 419 1.61 39.52 10.57
CA ALA A 419 0.31 38.92 10.31
C ALA A 419 0.37 38.03 9.07
N CYS A 420 -0.31 36.89 9.10
CA CYS A 420 -0.47 36.00 7.96
C CYS A 420 -1.96 35.91 7.58
N LEU A 421 -2.25 36.14 6.30
CA LEU A 421 -3.56 35.92 5.70
C LEU A 421 -3.48 34.75 4.73
N THR A 422 -4.52 33.91 4.72
CA THR A 422 -4.72 32.83 3.77
C THR A 422 -5.79 33.21 2.75
N VAL A 423 -5.65 32.69 1.53
CA VAL A 423 -6.56 32.97 0.41
C VAL A 423 -7.19 31.65 -0.01
N HIS A 424 -8.50 31.59 0.09
CA HIS A 424 -9.34 30.51 -0.42
C HIS A 424 -10.14 31.03 -1.60
N VAL A 425 -10.28 30.19 -2.62
CA VAL A 425 -10.93 30.56 -3.87
C VAL A 425 -11.92 29.47 -4.22
N GLU A 426 -13.13 29.84 -4.60
CA GLU A 426 -14.19 28.96 -5.08
C GLU A 426 -14.79 29.55 -6.36
N ASP A 427 -15.37 28.70 -7.19
CA ASP A 427 -16.17 29.10 -8.35
C ASP A 427 -17.41 28.22 -8.46
N ARG A 428 -18.27 28.48 -9.45
CA ARG A 428 -19.50 27.69 -9.67
C ARG A 428 -19.27 26.19 -9.88
N PHE A 429 -18.05 25.78 -10.22
CA PHE A 429 -17.70 24.38 -10.43
C PHE A 429 -17.17 23.75 -9.14
N GLY A 430 -16.54 24.51 -8.24
CA GLY A 430 -16.15 24.06 -6.91
C GLY A 430 -14.95 24.79 -6.31
N SER A 431 -14.42 24.27 -5.21
CA SER A 431 -13.35 24.91 -4.44
C SER A 431 -11.96 24.65 -5.02
N TYR A 432 -11.12 25.68 -5.06
CA TYR A 432 -9.68 25.58 -5.32
C TYR A 432 -8.88 25.32 -4.02
N GLY A 433 -9.57 25.33 -2.87
CA GLY A 433 -8.99 25.24 -1.52
C GLY A 433 -8.09 26.42 -1.18
N LEU A 434 -7.15 26.20 -0.26
CA LEU A 434 -6.15 27.20 0.13
C LEU A 434 -5.15 27.41 -1.02
N THR A 435 -5.29 28.53 -1.72
CA THR A 435 -4.55 28.86 -2.96
C THR A 435 -3.47 29.90 -2.78
N GLY A 436 -3.52 30.73 -1.74
CA GLY A 436 -2.54 31.82 -1.56
C GLY A 436 -2.27 32.16 -0.10
N ALA A 437 -1.19 32.90 0.13
CA ALA A 437 -0.82 33.42 1.44
C ALA A 437 -0.14 34.79 1.32
N MET A 438 -0.42 35.67 2.30
CA MET A 438 0.23 36.96 2.46
C MET A 438 0.77 37.11 3.87
N ILE A 439 2.08 37.30 4.01
CA ILE A 439 2.74 37.60 5.29
C ILE A 439 3.25 39.02 5.23
N PHE A 440 2.87 39.84 6.21
CA PHE A 440 3.24 41.25 6.24
C PHE A 440 3.37 41.76 7.67
N ARG A 441 4.12 42.85 7.83
CA ARG A 441 4.29 43.53 9.11
C ARG A 441 4.19 45.05 8.93
N PRO A 442 3.65 45.78 9.92
CA PRO A 442 3.76 47.23 9.94
C PRO A 442 5.23 47.63 10.19
N ASP A 443 5.72 48.60 9.44
CA ASP A 443 7.04 49.21 9.63
C ASP A 443 6.95 50.73 9.39
N GLY A 444 6.93 51.51 10.48
CA GLY A 444 6.71 52.95 10.43
C GLY A 444 5.38 53.31 9.73
N ALA A 445 5.47 54.04 8.61
CA ALA A 445 4.32 54.46 7.81
C ALA A 445 3.98 53.50 6.65
N ALA A 446 4.54 52.29 6.65
CA ALA A 446 4.36 51.30 5.60
C ALA A 446 3.85 49.95 6.13
N LEU A 447 3.09 49.25 5.30
CA LEU A 447 2.81 47.82 5.45
C LEU A 447 3.79 47.05 4.56
N VAL A 448 4.81 46.43 5.15
CA VAL A 448 5.85 45.72 4.42
C VAL A 448 5.42 44.27 4.24
N VAL A 449 5.23 43.87 2.98
CA VAL A 449 4.83 42.52 2.59
C VAL A 449 6.08 41.66 2.43
N ASP A 450 6.22 40.66 3.27
CA ASP A 450 7.33 39.72 3.21
C ASP A 450 7.03 38.55 2.26
N THR A 451 5.78 38.06 2.28
CA THR A 451 5.32 36.96 1.43
C THR A 451 4.08 37.40 0.70
N PHE A 452 4.07 37.24 -0.61
CA PHE A 452 2.89 37.30 -1.44
C PHE A 452 3.01 36.14 -2.42
N LEU A 453 2.15 35.13 -2.25
CA LEU A 453 2.13 33.99 -3.15
C LEU A 453 0.73 33.54 -3.49
N LEU A 454 0.58 33.01 -4.71
CA LEU A 454 -0.66 32.47 -5.24
C LEU A 454 -0.36 31.24 -6.10
N SER A 455 -1.16 30.20 -5.94
CA SER A 455 -1.07 28.98 -6.74
C SER A 455 -1.46 29.25 -8.20
N CYS A 456 -0.80 28.58 -9.15
CA CYS A 456 -1.09 28.67 -10.58
C CYS A 456 -2.56 28.44 -10.93
N ARG A 457 -3.27 27.58 -10.18
CA ARG A 457 -4.70 27.28 -10.41
C ARG A 457 -5.65 28.46 -10.20
N ALA A 458 -5.24 29.48 -9.45
CA ALA A 458 -6.04 30.68 -9.17
C ALA A 458 -5.49 31.93 -9.87
N LEU A 459 -4.35 31.82 -10.53
CA LEU A 459 -3.63 32.94 -11.13
C LEU A 459 -4.34 33.45 -12.40
N GLY A 460 -4.35 34.77 -12.58
CA GLY A 460 -4.82 35.42 -13.80
C GLY A 460 -6.33 35.63 -13.85
N ARG A 461 -7.01 35.35 -12.74
CA ARG A 461 -8.46 35.42 -12.58
C ARG A 461 -8.90 36.57 -11.67
N GLY A 462 -7.99 37.51 -11.40
CA GLY A 462 -8.24 38.66 -10.53
C GLY A 462 -8.03 38.39 -9.03
N VAL A 463 -7.62 37.17 -8.65
CA VAL A 463 -7.34 36.83 -7.25
C VAL A 463 -6.15 37.63 -6.73
N GLU A 464 -5.07 37.70 -7.50
CA GLU A 464 -3.88 38.51 -7.17
C GLU A 464 -4.22 40.01 -7.01
N HIS A 465 -5.18 40.52 -7.78
CA HIS A 465 -5.66 41.90 -7.67
C HIS A 465 -6.43 42.12 -6.36
N ARG A 466 -7.32 41.19 -6.00
CA ARG A 466 -8.07 41.25 -4.73
C ARG A 466 -7.14 41.16 -3.51
N MET A 467 -6.08 40.35 -3.60
CA MET A 467 -5.06 40.24 -2.57
C MET A 467 -4.37 41.59 -2.29
N VAL A 468 -3.92 42.29 -3.34
CA VAL A 468 -3.32 43.65 -3.20
C VAL A 468 -4.34 44.65 -2.65
N ALA A 469 -5.59 44.61 -3.13
CA ALA A 469 -6.66 45.45 -2.61
C ALA A 469 -6.88 45.25 -1.10
N ARG A 470 -6.86 44.00 -0.63
CA ARG A 470 -7.01 43.70 0.80
C ARG A 470 -5.84 44.23 1.64
N LEU A 471 -4.61 44.17 1.13
CA LEU A 471 -3.45 44.78 1.79
C LEU A 471 -3.61 46.31 1.90
N GLY A 472 -4.14 46.97 0.86
CA GLY A 472 -4.45 48.40 0.88
C GLY A 472 -5.55 48.77 1.88
N GLU A 473 -6.63 47.98 1.95
CA GLU A 473 -7.68 48.15 2.97
C GLU A 473 -7.10 48.06 4.39
N ILE A 474 -6.29 47.03 4.66
CA ILE A 474 -5.62 46.84 5.95
C ILE A 474 -4.68 48.01 6.26
N ALA A 475 -3.95 48.51 5.26
CA ALA A 475 -3.09 49.68 5.43
C ALA A 475 -3.91 50.91 5.88
N ARG A 476 -5.09 51.13 5.30
CA ARG A 476 -6.01 52.21 5.70
C ARG A 476 -6.60 51.98 7.09
N GLU A 477 -7.06 50.75 7.39
CA GLU A 477 -7.57 50.36 8.71
C GLU A 477 -6.54 50.60 9.82
N ARG A 478 -5.26 50.38 9.53
CA ARG A 478 -4.13 50.57 10.46
C ARG A 478 -3.51 51.98 10.44
N GLY A 479 -4.01 52.88 9.60
CA GLY A 479 -3.50 54.25 9.47
C GLY A 479 -2.09 54.37 8.88
N VAL A 480 -1.61 53.36 8.15
CA VAL A 480 -0.32 53.42 7.45
C VAL A 480 -0.51 53.93 6.01
N ALA A 481 0.46 54.70 5.52
CA ALA A 481 0.30 55.50 4.30
C ALA A 481 0.46 54.70 3.00
N ARG A 482 1.19 53.57 3.05
CA ARG A 482 1.57 52.81 1.85
C ARG A 482 1.76 51.31 2.12
N VAL A 483 1.66 50.52 1.04
CA VAL A 483 1.99 49.10 0.99
C VAL A 483 3.29 48.95 0.20
N GLU A 484 4.27 48.25 0.78
CA GLU A 484 5.57 47.98 0.16
C GLU A 484 5.70 46.48 -0.12
N ILE A 485 5.90 46.11 -1.39
CA ILE A 485 6.05 44.72 -1.83
C ILE A 485 7.46 44.57 -2.43
N PRO A 486 8.43 44.05 -1.67
CA PRO A 486 9.75 43.70 -2.19
C PRO A 486 9.63 42.58 -3.23
N PHE A 487 10.38 42.70 -4.31
CA PHE A 487 10.47 41.67 -5.34
C PHE A 487 11.90 41.17 -5.49
N VAL A 488 12.08 39.85 -5.36
CA VAL A 488 13.36 39.17 -5.58
C VAL A 488 13.23 38.35 -6.85
N ALA A 489 13.88 38.81 -7.92
CA ALA A 489 13.82 38.15 -9.22
C ALA A 489 14.47 36.76 -9.18
N SER A 490 13.82 35.79 -9.82
CA SER A 490 14.30 34.43 -10.06
C SER A 490 13.96 33.99 -11.49
N GLN A 491 14.51 32.87 -11.94
CA GLN A 491 14.20 32.30 -13.26
C GLN A 491 12.72 31.92 -13.42
N ARG A 492 12.00 31.68 -12.30
CA ARG A 492 10.64 31.10 -12.32
C ARG A 492 9.54 32.09 -11.92
N ASN A 493 9.85 33.17 -11.19
CA ASN A 493 8.85 34.13 -10.68
C ASN A 493 8.66 35.39 -11.54
N ARG A 494 9.05 35.33 -12.82
CA ARG A 494 8.77 36.39 -13.79
C ARG A 494 7.27 36.78 -13.85
N PRO A 495 6.30 35.85 -13.74
CA PRO A 495 4.88 36.20 -13.65
C PRO A 495 4.55 37.19 -12.53
N ALA A 496 5.09 36.97 -11.32
CA ALA A 496 4.90 37.89 -10.19
C ALA A 496 5.44 39.30 -10.47
N GLY A 497 6.63 39.39 -11.08
CA GLY A 497 7.24 40.68 -11.43
C GLY A 497 6.38 41.46 -12.42
N MET A 498 5.92 40.80 -13.49
CA MET A 498 5.06 41.42 -14.51
C MET A 498 3.72 41.88 -13.93
N PHE A 499 3.14 41.12 -13.01
CA PHE A 499 1.94 41.54 -12.29
C PHE A 499 2.19 42.81 -11.48
N LEU A 500 3.25 42.87 -10.68
CA LEU A 500 3.57 44.06 -9.88
C LEU A 500 3.85 45.29 -10.76
N GLU A 501 4.59 45.12 -11.86
CA GLU A 501 4.88 46.17 -12.85
C GLU A 501 3.62 46.72 -13.52
N SER A 502 2.57 45.89 -13.66
CA SER A 502 1.28 46.34 -14.18
C SER A 502 0.54 47.29 -13.22
N LEU A 503 0.86 47.23 -11.91
CA LEU A 503 0.24 48.06 -10.88
C LEU A 503 1.04 49.34 -10.62
N VAL A 504 2.36 49.23 -10.48
CA VAL A 504 3.27 50.35 -10.19
C VAL A 504 4.68 50.04 -10.71
N LYS A 505 5.45 51.08 -11.06
CA LYS A 505 6.87 50.88 -11.40
C LYS A 505 7.66 50.50 -10.16
N ALA A 506 8.61 49.58 -10.31
CA ALA A 506 9.57 49.27 -9.26
C ALA A 506 10.47 50.49 -8.99
N ASP A 507 10.75 50.73 -7.72
CA ASP A 507 11.79 51.68 -7.32
C ASP A 507 13.19 51.08 -7.56
N ALA A 508 14.23 51.92 -7.45
CA ALA A 508 15.61 51.54 -7.72
C ALA A 508 16.14 50.40 -6.80
N ASP A 509 15.48 50.15 -5.68
CA ASP A 509 15.77 49.09 -4.71
C ASP A 509 14.97 47.79 -4.96
N GLY A 510 14.18 47.72 -6.03
CA GLY A 510 13.38 46.54 -6.37
C GLY A 510 12.11 46.37 -5.54
N VAL A 511 11.68 47.42 -4.83
CA VAL A 511 10.46 47.44 -4.04
C VAL A 511 9.34 48.15 -4.80
N PHE A 512 8.17 47.53 -4.84
CA PHE A 512 6.96 48.11 -5.42
C PHE A 512 6.17 48.82 -4.32
N ARG A 513 6.02 50.15 -4.44
CA ARG A 513 5.39 50.99 -3.42
C ARG A 513 4.07 51.55 -3.94
N LEU A 514 2.95 51.16 -3.32
CA LEU A 514 1.63 51.71 -3.61
C LEU A 514 1.14 52.53 -2.42
N SER A 515 0.48 53.67 -2.67
CA SER A 515 -0.26 54.34 -1.59
C SER A 515 -1.36 53.41 -1.06
N ALA A 516 -1.74 53.54 0.21
CA ALA A 516 -2.80 52.71 0.78
C ALA A 516 -4.14 52.88 0.04
N ALA A 517 -4.37 54.07 -0.53
CA ALA A 517 -5.54 54.36 -1.37
C ALA A 517 -5.46 53.65 -2.73
N ASP A 518 -4.30 53.72 -3.41
CA ASP A 518 -4.12 53.10 -4.73
C ASP A 518 -4.16 51.58 -4.63
N ALA A 519 -3.48 51.01 -3.63
CA ALA A 519 -3.54 49.58 -3.34
C ALA A 519 -4.99 49.13 -3.13
N ALA A 520 -5.75 49.81 -2.27
CA ALA A 520 -7.16 49.48 -2.01
C ALA A 520 -8.08 49.66 -3.24
N ALA A 521 -7.68 50.48 -4.21
CA ALA A 521 -8.42 50.73 -5.43
C ALA A 521 -8.08 49.76 -6.58
N VAL A 522 -7.12 48.85 -6.40
CA VAL A 522 -6.76 47.85 -7.40
C VAL A 522 -7.99 47.00 -7.75
N LYS A 523 -8.31 46.96 -9.04
CA LYS A 523 -9.38 46.14 -9.61
C LYS A 523 -8.86 45.38 -10.80
N TYR A 524 -9.27 44.12 -10.90
CA TYR A 524 -9.04 43.33 -12.10
C TYR A 524 -9.85 43.90 -13.28
N ARG A 525 -9.20 44.07 -14.43
CA ARG A 525 -9.84 44.49 -15.68
C ARG A 525 -9.45 43.53 -16.80
N VAL A 526 -10.43 42.91 -17.41
CA VAL A 526 -10.20 41.96 -18.51
C VAL A 526 -9.66 42.72 -19.73
N GLY A 527 -8.56 42.23 -20.31
CA GLY A 527 -7.92 42.83 -21.49
C GLY A 527 -6.64 43.65 -21.22
N GLN A 528 -6.22 43.84 -19.96
CA GLN A 528 -4.82 44.19 -19.68
C GLN A 528 -3.95 42.95 -19.91
N ALA A 529 -2.85 43.09 -20.65
CA ALA A 529 -2.04 41.99 -21.19
C ALA A 529 -1.57 40.97 -20.13
N SER A 530 -2.38 39.96 -19.82
CA SER A 530 -2.04 38.82 -18.98
C SER A 530 -2.07 37.49 -19.75
N ASN A 531 -2.94 37.35 -20.75
CA ASN A 531 -3.25 36.02 -21.27
C ASN A 531 -2.25 35.42 -22.29
N SER A 532 -1.37 36.21 -22.91
CA SER A 532 -0.47 35.69 -23.95
C SER A 532 0.94 35.33 -23.47
N VAL A 533 1.23 35.41 -22.17
CA VAL A 533 2.62 35.36 -21.65
C VAL A 533 2.94 34.05 -20.91
N PHE A 534 1.94 33.24 -20.56
CA PHE A 534 2.11 32.13 -19.61
C PHE A 534 2.17 30.72 -20.24
N GLN A 535 2.05 30.58 -21.57
CA GLN A 535 2.01 29.27 -22.24
C GLN A 535 3.37 28.67 -22.64
N ALA A 536 4.50 29.34 -22.37
CA ALA A 536 5.80 28.89 -22.89
C ALA A 536 6.86 28.81 -21.80
N ALA A 537 6.85 27.76 -20.96
CA ALA A 537 8.05 27.25 -20.29
C ALA A 537 7.77 26.04 -19.39
N GLU A 538 7.39 24.87 -19.93
CA GLU A 538 7.51 23.62 -19.15
C GLU A 538 8.07 22.49 -20.00
N GLY A 539 9.15 21.90 -19.50
CA GLY A 539 9.86 20.80 -20.13
C GLY A 539 11.05 20.40 -19.27
N LYS A 540 10.85 19.39 -18.41
CA LYS A 540 11.93 18.51 -17.96
C LYS A 540 11.40 17.16 -17.50
N VAL A 541 11.89 16.14 -18.19
CA VAL A 541 11.72 14.69 -17.98
C VAL A 541 12.46 14.25 -16.71
N PRO A 542 11.85 13.44 -15.82
CA PRO A 542 12.59 12.73 -14.79
C PRO A 542 13.33 11.51 -15.38
N GLU A 543 14.54 11.29 -14.87
CA GLU A 543 15.49 10.28 -15.32
C GLU A 543 15.01 8.83 -15.19
N ASP A 544 15.36 8.09 -16.24
CA ASP A 544 15.20 6.67 -16.51
C ASP A 544 15.80 5.76 -15.41
N ARG A 545 15.01 4.80 -14.92
CA ARG A 545 15.50 3.55 -14.34
C ARG A 545 14.60 2.39 -14.79
N PRO A 546 15.09 1.45 -15.60
CA PRO A 546 14.34 0.25 -15.92
C PRO A 546 14.46 -0.74 -14.75
N THR A 547 13.55 -0.68 -13.79
CA THR A 547 13.29 -1.79 -12.87
C THR A 547 12.28 -2.71 -13.56
N LYS A 548 12.68 -3.96 -13.87
CA LYS A 548 11.77 -4.99 -14.38
C LYS A 548 10.47 -4.97 -13.55
N ARG A 549 9.31 -4.80 -14.17
CA ARG A 549 8.01 -4.58 -13.51
C ARG A 549 7.46 -5.86 -12.86
N ILE A 550 6.51 -5.71 -11.93
CA ILE A 550 5.69 -6.83 -11.39
C ILE A 550 4.76 -7.30 -12.51
N ASP A 551 4.66 -8.63 -12.69
CA ASP A 551 3.81 -9.23 -13.72
C ASP A 551 2.39 -9.47 -13.19
N TYR A 552 1.57 -8.41 -13.19
CA TYR A 552 0.19 -8.48 -12.73
C TYR A 552 -0.69 -9.39 -13.60
N LEU A 553 -0.36 -9.54 -14.89
CA LEU A 553 -1.11 -10.40 -15.80
C LEU A 553 -0.96 -11.86 -15.37
N ARG A 554 0.27 -12.31 -15.08
CA ARG A 554 0.52 -13.64 -14.54
C ARG A 554 -0.18 -13.87 -13.20
N ILE A 555 -0.17 -12.87 -12.31
CA ILE A 555 -0.87 -12.97 -11.03
C ILE A 555 -2.37 -13.21 -11.23
N ALA A 556 -3.00 -12.43 -12.10
CA ALA A 556 -4.44 -12.47 -12.32
C ALA A 556 -4.93 -13.67 -13.16
N THR A 557 -4.02 -14.37 -13.86
CA THR A 557 -4.37 -15.47 -14.76
C THR A 557 -3.87 -16.82 -14.25
N GLU A 558 -2.63 -16.92 -13.79
CA GLU A 558 -1.99 -18.19 -13.39
C GLU A 558 -1.99 -18.39 -11.86
N LEU A 559 -1.86 -17.30 -11.08
CA LEU A 559 -1.66 -17.35 -9.62
C LEU A 559 -2.87 -16.88 -8.82
N ARG A 560 -4.08 -17.02 -9.37
CA ARG A 560 -5.33 -16.61 -8.72
C ARG A 560 -5.94 -17.66 -7.78
N HIS A 561 -5.51 -18.92 -7.86
CA HIS A 561 -6.06 -20.01 -7.04
C HIS A 561 -5.01 -20.60 -6.08
N PRO A 562 -5.33 -20.82 -4.79
CA PRO A 562 -4.38 -21.38 -3.82
C PRO A 562 -3.78 -22.72 -4.23
N ALA A 563 -4.57 -23.60 -4.85
CA ALA A 563 -4.10 -24.89 -5.36
C ALA A 563 -3.03 -24.71 -6.44
N ALA A 564 -3.23 -23.78 -7.38
CA ALA A 564 -2.25 -23.49 -8.42
C ALA A 564 -0.96 -22.92 -7.82
N ILE A 565 -1.07 -22.05 -6.81
CA ILE A 565 0.10 -21.49 -6.11
C ILE A 565 0.89 -22.61 -5.40
N LEU A 566 0.20 -23.54 -4.73
CA LEU A 566 0.85 -24.68 -4.10
C LEU A 566 1.63 -25.55 -5.09
N GLU A 567 1.06 -25.80 -6.28
CA GLU A 567 1.76 -26.53 -7.33
C GLU A 567 3.02 -25.80 -7.81
N HIS A 568 2.98 -24.47 -7.93
CA HIS A 568 4.18 -23.68 -8.23
C HIS A 568 5.24 -23.75 -7.12
N ILE A 569 4.82 -23.72 -5.86
CA ILE A 569 5.71 -23.87 -4.69
C ILE A 569 6.39 -25.25 -4.75
N ARG A 570 5.61 -26.32 -4.92
CA ARG A 570 6.11 -27.71 -5.02
C ARG A 570 7.08 -27.88 -6.18
N ALA A 571 6.72 -27.39 -7.36
CA ALA A 571 7.57 -27.48 -8.55
C ALA A 571 8.88 -26.71 -8.40
N ALA A 572 8.88 -25.57 -7.71
CA ALA A 572 10.10 -24.80 -7.43
C ALA A 572 11.05 -25.55 -6.49
N SER A 573 10.52 -26.19 -5.43
CA SER A 573 11.31 -27.02 -4.51
C SER A 573 11.93 -28.23 -5.23
N GLN A 574 11.15 -28.91 -6.08
CA GLN A 574 11.63 -30.06 -6.85
C GLN A 574 12.74 -29.72 -7.86
N ARG A 575 12.71 -28.51 -8.46
CA ARG A 575 13.78 -28.06 -9.38
C ARG A 575 15.09 -27.72 -8.66
N SER A 576 15.02 -27.35 -7.38
CA SER A 576 16.21 -27.13 -6.54
C SER A 576 16.86 -28.47 -6.16
N ALA A 577 16.05 -29.53 -6.02
CA ALA A 577 16.49 -30.90 -5.76
C ALA A 577 17.13 -31.55 -7.00
N SER A 578 18.36 -31.15 -7.31
CA SER A 578 19.17 -31.71 -8.41
C SER A 578 19.78 -33.10 -8.11
N ARG A 579 19.42 -33.71 -6.97
CA ARG A 579 20.04 -34.94 -6.46
C ARG A 579 18.99 -36.04 -6.21
N PRO A 580 19.24 -37.29 -6.62
CA PRO A 580 18.32 -38.39 -6.32
C PRO A 580 18.25 -38.64 -4.81
N PRO A 581 17.06 -38.97 -4.26
CA PRO A 581 16.91 -39.31 -2.84
C PRO A 581 17.80 -40.51 -2.48
N GLY A 582 18.44 -40.45 -1.31
CA GLY A 582 19.37 -41.49 -0.84
C GLY A 582 20.81 -41.36 -1.32
N SER A 583 21.21 -40.20 -1.85
CA SER A 583 22.56 -40.00 -2.41
C SER A 583 23.71 -39.87 -1.39
N ASP A 584 23.41 -39.57 -0.12
CA ASP A 584 24.36 -39.52 1.00
C ASP A 584 23.79 -40.42 2.11
N LEU A 585 24.33 -41.62 2.28
CA LEU A 585 23.72 -42.64 3.15
C LEU A 585 23.88 -42.33 4.65
N PRO A 586 22.90 -42.72 5.49
CA PRO A 586 23.00 -42.69 6.96
C PRO A 586 24.28 -43.32 7.54
N ARG A 587 25.01 -42.55 8.35
CA ARG A 587 26.32 -42.90 8.90
C ARG A 587 26.21 -43.45 10.32
N THR A 588 25.36 -42.88 11.15
CA THR A 588 25.13 -43.32 12.53
C THR A 588 23.90 -44.25 12.66
N PRO A 589 23.78 -45.06 13.72
CA PRO A 589 22.58 -45.83 14.00
C PRO A 589 21.33 -44.95 14.14
N LEU A 590 21.47 -43.80 14.81
CA LEU A 590 20.39 -42.81 14.95
C LEU A 590 19.97 -42.23 13.60
N GLU A 591 20.91 -41.83 12.74
CA GLU A 591 20.59 -41.35 11.40
C GLU A 591 19.87 -42.42 10.55
N ARG A 592 20.19 -43.72 10.73
CA ARG A 592 19.53 -44.81 10.00
C ARG A 592 18.08 -44.97 10.41
N GLU A 593 17.82 -45.02 11.71
CA GLU A 593 16.46 -45.14 12.23
C GLU A 593 15.61 -43.92 11.88
N LEU A 594 16.17 -42.71 12.00
CA LEU A 594 15.50 -41.49 11.58
C LEU A 594 15.22 -41.47 10.08
N ALA A 595 16.18 -41.88 9.24
CA ALA A 595 15.97 -41.99 7.79
C ALA A 595 14.91 -43.04 7.41
N GLU A 596 14.77 -44.14 8.16
CA GLU A 596 13.73 -45.15 7.95
C GLU A 596 12.33 -44.62 8.30
N ILE A 597 12.20 -43.94 9.45
CA ILE A 597 10.93 -43.28 9.84
C ILE A 597 10.51 -42.27 8.78
N TRP A 598 11.49 -41.50 8.30
CA TRP A 598 11.33 -40.46 7.29
C TRP A 598 10.96 -41.03 5.92
N ALA A 599 11.65 -42.06 5.44
CA ALA A 599 11.33 -42.78 4.21
C ALA A 599 9.92 -43.38 4.25
N GLY A 600 9.53 -43.93 5.41
CA GLY A 600 8.19 -44.48 5.63
C GLY A 600 7.08 -43.42 5.60
N LEU A 601 7.34 -42.21 6.11
CA LEU A 601 6.40 -41.08 6.07
C LEU A 601 6.26 -40.46 4.67
N LEU A 602 7.36 -40.40 3.92
CA LEU A 602 7.37 -39.83 2.56
C LEU A 602 7.06 -40.86 1.46
N HIS A 603 6.87 -42.13 1.82
CA HIS A 603 6.70 -43.25 0.87
C HIS A 603 7.84 -43.38 -0.14
N LEU A 604 9.08 -43.14 0.31
CA LEU A 604 10.29 -43.22 -0.51
C LEU A 604 11.04 -44.54 -0.25
N PRO A 605 11.77 -45.07 -1.26
CA PRO A 605 12.58 -46.27 -1.08
C PRO A 605 13.78 -46.06 -0.16
N ALA A 606 14.34 -44.84 -0.13
CA ALA A 606 15.44 -44.44 0.75
C ALA A 606 15.51 -42.92 0.90
N VAL A 607 16.04 -42.44 2.02
CA VAL A 607 16.31 -41.02 2.32
C VAL A 607 17.77 -40.91 2.79
N GLY A 608 18.49 -39.94 2.25
CA GLY A 608 19.87 -39.63 2.61
C GLY A 608 19.98 -38.64 3.78
N VAL A 609 21.17 -38.53 4.39
CA VAL A 609 21.37 -37.71 5.60
C VAL A 609 21.19 -36.22 5.39
N ARG A 610 21.37 -35.75 4.15
CA ARG A 610 21.23 -34.35 3.73
C ARG A 610 19.99 -34.12 2.87
N ASP A 611 19.15 -35.13 2.74
CA ASP A 611 17.91 -35.00 1.99
C ASP A 611 16.94 -34.13 2.80
N ASN A 612 16.47 -33.04 2.21
CA ASN A 612 15.56 -32.13 2.86
C ASN A 612 14.13 -32.70 2.88
N PHE A 613 13.48 -32.63 4.04
CA PHE A 613 12.15 -33.22 4.28
C PHE A 613 11.12 -32.73 3.27
N PHE A 614 11.14 -31.43 2.99
CA PHE A 614 10.18 -30.76 2.15
C PHE A 614 10.46 -30.93 0.65
N GLU A 615 11.72 -31.20 0.28
CA GLU A 615 12.09 -31.45 -1.12
C GLU A 615 11.47 -32.74 -1.65
N PHE A 616 11.26 -33.73 -0.77
CA PHE A 616 10.73 -35.04 -1.16
C PHE A 616 9.26 -35.27 -0.76
N GLY A 617 8.47 -34.19 -0.69
CA GLY A 617 7.02 -34.27 -0.48
C GLY A 617 6.60 -34.19 0.99
N GLY A 618 7.52 -33.91 1.90
CA GLY A 618 7.19 -33.61 3.28
C GLY A 618 6.38 -32.32 3.41
N HIS A 619 5.43 -32.33 4.33
CA HIS A 619 4.64 -31.16 4.71
C HIS A 619 4.48 -31.12 6.23
N SER A 620 3.98 -30.00 6.75
CA SER A 620 3.90 -29.73 8.19
C SER A 620 3.26 -30.86 8.99
N LEU A 621 2.21 -31.50 8.46
CA LEU A 621 1.60 -32.66 9.10
C LEU A 621 2.53 -33.87 9.20
N LEU A 622 3.24 -34.22 8.12
CA LEU A 622 4.22 -35.32 8.15
C LEU A 622 5.39 -34.97 9.07
N ALA A 623 5.78 -33.69 9.16
CA ALA A 623 6.82 -33.25 10.08
C ALA A 623 6.38 -33.36 11.55
N VAL A 624 5.14 -33.01 11.87
CA VAL A 624 4.56 -33.22 13.20
C VAL A 624 4.46 -34.72 13.52
N GLN A 625 4.05 -35.55 12.56
CA GLN A 625 4.04 -37.01 12.72
C GLN A 625 5.46 -37.58 12.92
N LEU A 626 6.46 -37.02 12.22
CA LEU A 626 7.87 -37.35 12.41
C LEU A 626 8.32 -37.00 13.82
N LEU A 627 8.10 -35.77 14.29
CA LEU A 627 8.47 -35.35 15.64
C LEU A 627 7.74 -36.14 16.73
N SER A 628 6.46 -36.47 16.51
CA SER A 628 5.69 -37.31 17.43
C SER A 628 6.26 -38.72 17.54
N ARG A 629 6.64 -39.35 16.42
CA ARG A 629 7.30 -40.66 16.41
C ARG A 629 8.68 -40.60 17.07
N VAL A 630 9.46 -39.55 16.80
CA VAL A 630 10.77 -39.31 17.46
C VAL A 630 10.58 -39.21 18.97
N ARG A 631 9.57 -38.47 19.44
CA ARG A 631 9.23 -38.38 20.86
C ARG A 631 8.84 -39.73 21.47
N GLN A 632 8.08 -40.56 20.74
CA GLN A 632 7.69 -41.89 21.22
C GLN A 632 8.86 -42.86 21.33
N ILE A 633 9.81 -42.79 20.39
CA ILE A 633 10.94 -43.72 20.30
C ILE A 633 12.07 -43.30 21.25
N TYR A 634 12.46 -42.01 21.23
CA TYR A 634 13.62 -41.50 21.96
C TYR A 634 13.24 -40.75 23.24
N GLY A 635 11.96 -40.50 23.49
CA GLY A 635 11.51 -39.79 24.70
C GLY A 635 11.95 -38.33 24.78
N VAL A 636 12.41 -37.74 23.67
CA VAL A 636 12.81 -36.32 23.56
C VAL A 636 11.66 -35.48 23.01
N ASP A 637 11.44 -34.30 23.60
CA ASP A 637 10.46 -33.34 23.09
C ASP A 637 11.21 -32.29 22.26
N LEU A 638 10.96 -32.28 20.95
CA LEU A 638 11.58 -31.36 19.99
C LEU A 638 10.56 -30.32 19.56
N SER A 639 10.94 -29.05 19.57
CA SER A 639 10.08 -27.97 19.08
C SER A 639 9.98 -28.02 17.55
N LEU A 640 8.87 -27.53 17.01
CA LEU A 640 8.68 -27.38 15.56
C LEU A 640 9.69 -26.40 14.93
N GLU A 641 10.37 -25.59 15.72
CA GLU A 641 11.49 -24.76 15.28
C GLU A 641 12.60 -25.60 14.63
N VAL A 642 12.83 -26.84 15.08
CA VAL A 642 13.79 -27.76 14.47
C VAL A 642 13.41 -28.11 13.02
N VAL A 643 12.12 -28.11 12.71
CA VAL A 643 11.59 -28.41 11.36
C VAL A 643 11.76 -27.22 10.41
N TYR A 644 11.79 -25.99 10.94
CA TYR A 644 11.80 -24.77 10.12
C TYR A 644 13.08 -23.93 10.25
N SER A 645 14.06 -24.36 11.06
CA SER A 645 15.32 -23.63 11.32
C SER A 645 16.36 -23.67 10.19
N GLY A 646 16.01 -24.15 9.00
CA GLY A 646 16.92 -24.23 7.85
C GLY A 646 16.55 -25.34 6.87
N GLU A 647 17.54 -26.02 6.30
CA GLU A 647 17.32 -27.27 5.57
C GLU A 647 16.97 -28.35 6.59
N PHE A 648 15.70 -28.78 6.67
CA PHE A 648 15.31 -29.84 7.61
C PHE A 648 15.76 -31.20 7.07
N THR A 649 16.94 -31.66 7.50
CA THR A 649 17.56 -32.93 7.08
C THR A 649 17.64 -33.95 8.21
N VAL A 650 17.87 -35.22 7.85
CA VAL A 650 18.07 -36.31 8.83
C VAL A 650 19.24 -35.99 9.76
N ALA A 651 20.31 -35.36 9.25
CA ALA A 651 21.46 -34.96 10.06
C ALA A 651 21.11 -33.88 11.09
N ASP A 652 20.28 -32.90 10.71
CA ASP A 652 19.85 -31.83 11.63
C ASP A 652 18.92 -32.36 12.71
N LEU A 653 17.99 -33.26 12.33
CA LEU A 653 17.12 -33.95 13.28
C LEU A 653 17.93 -34.83 14.25
N ALA A 654 18.90 -35.61 13.75
CA ALA A 654 19.77 -36.43 14.58
C ALA A 654 20.54 -35.58 15.61
N LYS A 655 21.12 -34.47 15.17
CA LYS A 655 21.82 -33.52 16.05
C LYS A 655 20.91 -32.93 17.13
N ALA A 656 19.66 -32.62 16.79
CA ALA A 656 18.68 -32.10 17.73
C ALA A 656 18.27 -33.15 18.78
N VAL A 657 18.10 -34.41 18.37
CA VAL A 657 17.86 -35.54 19.27
C VAL A 657 19.05 -35.74 20.22
N GLU A 658 20.28 -35.81 19.68
CA GLU A 658 21.51 -36.00 20.46
C GLU A 658 21.71 -34.89 21.50
N LEU A 659 21.47 -33.63 21.14
CA LEU A 659 21.59 -32.50 22.06
C LEU A 659 20.61 -32.63 23.24
N LYS A 660 19.37 -33.08 22.98
CA LYS A 660 18.35 -33.29 24.01
C LYS A 660 18.62 -34.51 24.87
N GLU A 661 19.15 -35.59 24.29
CA GLU A 661 19.60 -36.75 25.06
C GLU A 661 20.78 -36.40 25.97
N PHE A 662 21.72 -35.55 25.51
CA PHE A 662 22.84 -35.09 26.31
C PHE A 662 22.41 -34.17 27.47
N GLU A 663 21.48 -33.25 27.23
CA GLU A 663 20.86 -32.40 28.28
C GLU A 663 20.18 -33.25 29.36
N ARG A 664 19.58 -34.38 28.98
CA ARG A 664 18.91 -35.30 29.90
C ARG A 664 19.90 -36.19 30.66
N GLY A 665 20.91 -36.73 29.98
CA GLY A 665 21.96 -37.55 30.61
C GLY A 665 22.91 -36.75 31.51
N GLY A 666 23.06 -35.44 31.27
CA GLY A 666 23.79 -34.53 32.16
C GLY A 666 23.13 -34.32 33.52
N ALA A 667 21.80 -34.49 33.62
CA ALA A 667 21.08 -34.48 34.89
C ALA A 667 21.34 -35.76 35.70
N ASP A 668 21.31 -36.93 35.05
CA ASP A 668 21.63 -38.22 35.70
C ASP A 668 23.09 -38.30 36.19
N TYR A 669 24.04 -37.63 35.50
CA TYR A 669 25.45 -37.59 35.92
C TYR A 669 25.67 -36.74 37.19
N GLN A 670 24.87 -35.69 37.40
CA GLN A 670 24.91 -34.88 38.62
C GLN A 670 24.31 -35.63 39.81
N ASP A 671 23.25 -36.39 39.58
CA ASP A 671 22.64 -37.24 40.61
C ASP A 671 23.57 -38.39 41.03
N LEU A 672 24.27 -39.03 40.08
CA LEU A 672 25.30 -40.05 40.37
C LEU A 672 26.52 -39.48 41.09
N LEU A 673 26.95 -38.26 40.74
CA LEU A 673 28.04 -37.56 41.43
C LEU A 673 27.64 -37.18 42.86
N GLN A 674 26.39 -36.78 43.10
CA GLN A 674 25.87 -36.53 44.45
C GLN A 674 25.78 -37.81 45.29
N GLU A 675 25.41 -38.95 44.70
CA GLU A 675 25.41 -40.24 45.37
C GLU A 675 26.84 -40.69 45.74
N LEU A 676 27.82 -40.47 44.85
CA LEU A 676 29.23 -40.78 45.09
C LEU A 676 29.89 -39.82 46.10
N GLU A 677 29.54 -38.54 46.10
CA GLU A 677 30.02 -37.54 47.08
C GLU A 677 29.38 -37.70 48.47
N GLY A 678 28.27 -38.44 48.57
CA GLY A 678 27.58 -38.74 49.82
C GLY A 678 28.11 -39.97 50.59
N LEU A 679 28.97 -40.78 49.96
CA LEU A 679 29.58 -41.96 50.59
C LEU A 679 30.78 -41.57 51.45
N SER A 680 30.87 -42.12 52.65
CA SER A 680 32.04 -41.93 53.52
C SER A 680 33.24 -42.77 53.03
N ASP A 681 34.46 -42.32 53.36
CA ASP A 681 35.71 -43.04 53.02
C ASP A 681 35.75 -44.51 53.49
N GLU A 682 34.95 -44.87 54.51
CA GLU A 682 34.77 -46.26 54.97
C GLU A 682 33.87 -47.08 54.05
N GLU A 683 32.80 -46.49 53.50
CA GLU A 683 31.85 -47.16 52.60
C GLU A 683 32.45 -47.38 51.20
N VAL A 684 33.21 -46.40 50.70
CA VAL A 684 33.96 -46.53 49.44
C VAL A 684 35.03 -47.63 49.54
N ARG A 685 35.68 -47.79 50.70
CA ARG A 685 36.64 -48.89 50.94
C ARG A 685 35.97 -50.25 51.07
N ALA A 686 34.76 -50.34 51.61
CA ALA A 686 34.01 -51.58 51.71
C ALA A 686 33.56 -52.09 50.34
N LEU A 687 33.08 -51.21 49.47
CA LEU A 687 32.69 -51.54 48.08
C LEU A 687 33.89 -51.98 47.23
N LEU A 688 35.05 -51.32 47.37
CA LEU A 688 36.28 -51.73 46.68
C LEU A 688 36.88 -53.05 47.22
N ALA A 689 36.56 -53.43 48.46
CA ALA A 689 36.96 -54.72 49.03
C ALA A 689 36.05 -55.87 48.56
N GLU A 690 34.75 -55.63 48.38
CA GLU A 690 33.82 -56.63 47.82
C GLU A 690 34.13 -56.97 46.35
N GLU A 691 34.61 -56.02 45.55
CA GLU A 691 35.08 -56.31 44.18
C GLU A 691 36.42 -57.07 44.12
N GLN A 692 37.25 -57.03 45.18
CA GLN A 692 38.52 -57.77 45.22
C GLN A 692 38.36 -59.22 45.71
N ASP A 693 37.32 -59.53 46.49
CA ASP A 693 37.00 -60.91 46.92
C ASP A 693 36.03 -61.65 45.95
N ALA A 694 35.50 -60.96 44.94
CA ALA A 694 34.66 -61.53 43.87
C ALA A 694 35.42 -61.80 42.55
N GLY A 695 36.75 -61.68 42.53
CA GLY A 695 37.63 -61.88 41.37
C GLY A 695 38.29 -63.25 41.28
#